data_AF-A0A1U7HSC8-F1
#
_entry.id   AF-A0A1U7HSC8-F1
#
_cell.length_a   1.000
_cell.length_b   1.000
_cell.length_c   1.000
_cell.angle_alpha   90.00
_cell.angle_beta   90.00
_cell.angle_gamma   90.00
#
_symmetry.space_group_name_H-M   'P 1'
#
loop_
_entity.id
_entity.type
_entity.pdbx_description
1 polymer ?
#
loop_
_entity_poly.entity_id
_entity_poly.type
_entity_poly.pdbx_seq_one_letter_code
_entity_poly.pdbx_strand_id
1 'polypeptide(L)'
;MTTFNFSQPRHTLQLWQKISSYWSHSNRPKGQRFLGSVQISQKATEEVLDIVGYNLRNLDTVTHHKLHKRFNEPEQNWLKIITFALSEYAYYYSSVEEKFWYGFCQKLNILCNQSLENTLRQLVGEGFDLLGIVQAKGGYRYVSTLWLQSGIPQQNLTHFSQLVQEFSHEYGWWEIAHSSCEDISEELLYFCQEKHPQWGTLINFLKASCPQKEDEEFEPIAGKLLQGIAIVAVELERQGTLPEALQDHNEREKLLGSYYLPNNFFLRDWNSLIQVLTPKQRRFGNSRKIISRRQKPLSLVLDTADSLNIQLVLPEQNLWKKGWDNLGGTFCQIPEATWEGTIPSKPGLIIPEQVVDIRNVAELWKWQLLDHRSKSLTEWRLEGVASNFPCLIFDAWTGDRINLDSANPSIRGTKEIILFAPKGVSLDFGNGIEILDSCVPSSIRGWQGQQLTLTTKESSIVFIVISYEDITTFRAISWKPSSDEQPSLRGLKLKGKKSVYLEIPTFWYPPIEGEISLNISIENITHQKTLITTTEIVQPSDRWQAIPLDKWITVPGKYEARFWNQSHRWSYKFEIQSNYQITGKPEIKNLKISLVNQSPIAQLPILCDSADKFWAKEIQLEGLLPLETISLYLYDKQETIFSQCQADSLGFLCINLASFYNLLSPSSNWYALDFQRLGEDAQRLIKTEISPLVISCTWAHQAIHLSGLLSDEVYSLSCWNLLLPEKNPVEITISPVSLNEDKITVLLALPPGIYHIQLIGSRKLRHNLGWWCGSNQNDLPDETLENEDLADYCYTILDNESVSDFVKSAKYDYDPYLLQTAIDSLKNLPFYLPEWLQINSLREKLQALVENLKIELKSQASTQEVTISKVANTGNVAATQENWLLIRLRNPKKRNFVYKQVEIMIAKNHQLKANLSIHIPQLFIFSDILLLEYKNIKDIKIYLPQEYIKEMEYVTYNDAQKILNN
;
A
#
# COMPACT_ATOMS: atom_id res chain seq x y z
N MET A 1 -37.10 -41.05 -37.90
CA MET A 1 -37.22 -40.47 -36.55
C MET A 1 -36.92 -41.55 -35.53
N THR A 2 -36.01 -41.30 -34.59
CA THR A 2 -35.85 -42.13 -33.38
C THR A 2 -36.88 -41.70 -32.34
N THR A 3 -37.64 -42.64 -31.80
CA THR A 3 -38.78 -42.36 -30.90
C THR A 3 -38.32 -42.13 -29.46
N PHE A 4 -37.83 -40.92 -29.18
CA PHE A 4 -37.54 -40.45 -27.82
C PHE A 4 -38.79 -40.60 -26.93
N ASN A 5 -38.66 -41.36 -25.85
CA ASN A 5 -39.76 -41.80 -25.00
C ASN A 5 -39.50 -41.41 -23.53
N PHE A 6 -40.40 -40.61 -22.95
CA PHE A 6 -40.29 -40.11 -21.57
C PHE A 6 -40.52 -41.19 -20.51
N SER A 7 -41.05 -42.36 -20.86
CA SER A 7 -41.07 -43.53 -19.96
C SER A 7 -39.73 -44.27 -19.91
N GLN A 8 -38.67 -43.79 -20.57
CA GLN A 8 -37.32 -44.37 -20.53
C GLN A 8 -36.29 -43.35 -20.03
N PRO A 9 -35.86 -43.42 -18.75
CA PRO A 9 -34.97 -42.44 -18.12
C PRO A 9 -33.66 -42.13 -18.87
N ARG A 10 -33.13 -43.09 -19.65
CA ARG A 10 -31.93 -42.85 -20.48
C ARG A 10 -32.17 -41.82 -21.59
N HIS A 11 -33.37 -41.79 -22.18
CA HIS A 11 -33.71 -40.83 -23.23
C HIS A 11 -33.98 -39.43 -22.68
N THR A 12 -34.64 -39.32 -21.54
CA THR A 12 -34.87 -38.05 -20.84
C THR A 12 -33.56 -37.49 -20.28
N LEU A 13 -32.69 -38.32 -19.72
CA LEU A 13 -31.34 -37.93 -19.30
C LEU A 13 -30.51 -37.42 -20.49
N GLN A 14 -30.42 -38.17 -21.59
CA GLN A 14 -29.66 -37.77 -22.78
C GLN A 14 -30.18 -36.46 -23.40
N LEU A 15 -31.50 -36.30 -23.53
CA LEU A 15 -32.08 -35.09 -24.08
C LEU A 15 -31.91 -33.90 -23.14
N TRP A 16 -32.07 -34.10 -21.82
CA TRP A 16 -31.82 -33.04 -20.86
C TRP A 16 -30.34 -32.64 -20.81
N GLN A 17 -29.41 -33.60 -20.87
CA GLN A 17 -27.98 -33.32 -20.99
C GLN A 17 -27.64 -32.49 -22.24
N LYS A 18 -28.20 -32.85 -23.42
CA LYS A 18 -28.09 -32.08 -24.67
C LYS A 18 -28.67 -30.66 -24.55
N ILE A 19 -29.67 -30.43 -23.71
CA ILE A 19 -30.22 -29.08 -23.45
C ILE A 19 -29.33 -28.33 -22.45
N SER A 20 -28.96 -28.96 -21.33
CA SER A 20 -28.21 -28.32 -20.25
C SER A 20 -26.78 -27.97 -20.62
N SER A 21 -26.17 -28.63 -21.60
CA SER A 21 -24.85 -28.25 -22.13
C SER A 21 -24.82 -26.85 -22.76
N TYR A 22 -25.95 -26.35 -23.25
CA TYR A 22 -26.10 -24.97 -23.73
C TYR A 22 -26.59 -24.01 -22.63
N TRP A 23 -26.82 -24.51 -21.40
CA TRP A 23 -27.36 -23.71 -20.30
C TRP A 23 -26.25 -23.13 -19.42
N SER A 24 -25.74 -21.97 -19.85
CA SER A 24 -24.68 -21.19 -19.18
C SER A 24 -24.93 -20.89 -17.69
N HIS A 25 -26.18 -20.94 -17.21
CA HIS A 25 -26.57 -20.60 -15.83
C HIS A 25 -26.91 -21.81 -14.94
N SER A 26 -26.80 -23.03 -15.47
CA SER A 26 -27.16 -24.29 -14.79
C SER A 26 -26.56 -24.44 -13.37
N ASN A 27 -25.32 -24.00 -13.18
CA ASN A 27 -24.57 -24.13 -11.91
C ASN A 27 -24.87 -23.04 -10.86
N ARG A 28 -25.66 -22.01 -11.17
CA ARG A 28 -25.94 -20.88 -10.24
C ARG A 28 -26.75 -21.30 -9.01
N PRO A 29 -26.79 -20.50 -7.93
CA PRO A 29 -27.74 -20.65 -6.83
C PRO A 29 -29.22 -20.75 -7.27
N LYS A 30 -30.05 -21.44 -6.49
CA LYS A 30 -31.51 -21.47 -6.72
C LYS A 30 -32.08 -20.06 -6.57
N GLY A 31 -32.97 -19.67 -7.49
CA GLY A 31 -33.54 -18.32 -7.54
C GLY A 31 -32.74 -17.30 -8.34
N GLN A 32 -31.57 -17.69 -8.91
CA GLN A 32 -30.74 -16.86 -9.80
C GLN A 32 -30.60 -17.45 -11.23
N ARG A 33 -31.41 -18.47 -11.58
CA ARG A 33 -31.35 -19.20 -12.85
C ARG A 33 -32.46 -18.77 -13.80
N PHE A 34 -32.17 -18.72 -15.10
CA PHE A 34 -33.11 -18.34 -16.16
C PHE A 34 -33.01 -19.34 -17.34
N LEU A 35 -34.12 -19.85 -17.88
CA LEU A 35 -34.06 -20.74 -19.06
C LEU A 35 -33.78 -20.01 -20.38
N GLY A 36 -34.00 -18.69 -20.43
CA GLY A 36 -33.69 -17.88 -21.62
C GLY A 36 -32.19 -17.74 -21.93
N SER A 37 -31.30 -18.27 -21.08
CA SER A 37 -29.84 -18.33 -21.33
C SER A 37 -29.36 -19.68 -21.88
N VAL A 38 -30.29 -20.54 -22.33
CA VAL A 38 -30.00 -21.74 -23.11
C VAL A 38 -29.80 -21.35 -24.58
N GLN A 39 -28.57 -21.41 -25.09
CA GLN A 39 -28.27 -21.05 -26.48
C GLN A 39 -28.48 -22.25 -27.42
N ILE A 40 -29.73 -22.44 -27.88
CA ILE A 40 -30.13 -23.50 -28.82
C ILE A 40 -30.67 -22.91 -30.13
N SER A 41 -30.49 -23.61 -31.26
CA SER A 41 -31.07 -23.20 -32.54
C SER A 41 -32.56 -23.54 -32.62
N GLN A 42 -33.35 -22.71 -33.33
CA GLN A 42 -34.79 -22.94 -33.53
C GLN A 42 -35.10 -24.37 -33.98
N LYS A 43 -34.32 -24.93 -34.91
CA LYS A 43 -34.49 -26.31 -35.40
C LYS A 43 -34.39 -27.36 -34.28
N ALA A 44 -33.44 -27.22 -33.35
CA ALA A 44 -33.31 -28.15 -32.22
C ALA A 44 -34.37 -27.88 -31.12
N THR A 45 -34.86 -26.64 -31.00
CA THR A 45 -36.08 -26.34 -30.24
C THR A 45 -37.32 -27.03 -30.85
N GLU A 46 -37.44 -27.06 -32.18
CA GLU A 46 -38.52 -27.76 -32.89
C GLU A 46 -38.40 -29.29 -32.71
N GLU A 47 -37.20 -29.87 -32.76
CA GLU A 47 -36.96 -31.28 -32.37
C GLU A 47 -37.47 -31.57 -30.95
N VAL A 48 -37.18 -30.68 -29.98
CA VAL A 48 -37.62 -30.83 -28.58
C VAL A 48 -39.15 -30.71 -28.45
N LEU A 49 -39.77 -29.76 -29.17
CA LEU A 49 -41.24 -29.60 -29.20
C LEU A 49 -41.93 -30.83 -29.80
N ASP A 50 -41.41 -31.38 -30.91
CA ASP A 50 -41.95 -32.59 -31.52
C ASP A 50 -41.84 -33.81 -30.59
N ILE A 51 -40.75 -33.93 -29.84
CA ILE A 51 -40.56 -34.99 -28.83
C ILE A 51 -41.56 -34.84 -27.67
N VAL A 52 -41.75 -33.62 -27.14
CA VAL A 52 -42.77 -33.35 -26.10
C VAL A 52 -44.17 -33.66 -26.62
N GLY A 53 -44.50 -33.20 -27.83
CA GLY A 53 -45.80 -33.43 -28.45
C GLY A 53 -46.05 -34.91 -28.75
N TYR A 54 -45.04 -35.66 -29.17
CA TYR A 54 -45.14 -37.13 -29.33
C TYR A 54 -45.46 -37.81 -27.99
N ASN A 55 -44.73 -37.48 -26.93
CA ASN A 55 -44.91 -38.12 -25.62
C ASN A 55 -46.25 -37.78 -24.95
N LEU A 56 -46.75 -36.57 -25.14
CA LEU A 56 -48.06 -36.15 -24.61
C LEU A 56 -49.24 -36.65 -25.45
N ARG A 57 -49.10 -36.81 -26.78
CA ARG A 57 -50.13 -37.43 -27.65
C ARG A 57 -50.38 -38.91 -27.36
N ASN A 58 -49.39 -39.62 -26.82
CA ASN A 58 -49.50 -41.04 -26.44
C ASN A 58 -50.30 -41.27 -25.13
N LEU A 59 -51.22 -40.37 -24.78
CA LEU A 59 -52.06 -40.39 -23.58
C LEU A 59 -53.49 -39.95 -23.92
N ASP A 60 -54.47 -40.83 -23.77
CA ASP A 60 -55.90 -40.55 -24.08
C ASP A 60 -56.46 -39.36 -23.31
N THR A 61 -55.89 -39.08 -22.14
CA THR A 61 -56.19 -37.90 -21.31
C THR A 61 -54.93 -37.54 -20.53
N VAL A 62 -54.40 -36.35 -20.78
CA VAL A 62 -53.24 -35.79 -20.09
C VAL A 62 -53.70 -35.14 -18.79
N THR A 63 -53.35 -35.75 -17.66
CA THR A 63 -53.57 -35.18 -16.31
C THR A 63 -52.32 -35.37 -15.46
N HIS A 64 -52.11 -34.48 -14.48
CA HIS A 64 -50.93 -34.47 -13.60
C HIS A 64 -50.58 -35.85 -13.02
N HIS A 65 -51.56 -36.51 -12.38
CA HIS A 65 -51.38 -37.85 -11.82
C HIS A 65 -51.04 -38.92 -12.87
N LYS A 66 -51.62 -38.85 -14.07
CA LYS A 66 -51.32 -39.79 -15.16
C LYS A 66 -49.89 -39.61 -15.69
N LEU A 67 -49.41 -38.37 -15.79
CA LEU A 67 -48.05 -38.06 -16.23
C LEU A 67 -47.00 -38.57 -15.24
N HIS A 68 -47.10 -38.19 -13.95
CA HIS A 68 -46.20 -38.70 -12.91
C HIS A 68 -46.22 -40.23 -12.79
N LYS A 69 -47.38 -40.88 -12.99
CA LYS A 69 -47.49 -42.34 -13.03
C LYS A 69 -46.86 -42.98 -14.28
N ARG A 70 -46.82 -42.29 -15.42
CA ARG A 70 -46.30 -42.80 -16.71
C ARG A 70 -44.81 -42.50 -16.91
N PHE A 71 -44.33 -41.38 -16.37
CA PHE A 71 -42.96 -40.89 -16.46
C PHE A 71 -42.33 -40.88 -15.05
N ASN A 72 -42.44 -42.01 -14.36
CA ASN A 72 -41.91 -42.18 -13.00
C ASN A 72 -40.36 -42.29 -13.02
N GLU A 73 -39.72 -41.13 -13.14
CA GLU A 73 -38.26 -40.94 -13.21
C GLU A 73 -37.80 -40.16 -11.97
N PRO A 74 -36.88 -40.69 -11.13
CA PRO A 74 -36.45 -40.01 -9.89
C PRO A 74 -35.87 -38.60 -10.09
N GLU A 75 -35.14 -38.38 -11.19
CA GLU A 75 -34.55 -37.08 -11.53
C GLU A 75 -35.52 -36.11 -12.23
N GLN A 76 -36.71 -36.59 -12.64
CA GLN A 76 -37.74 -35.84 -13.35
C GLN A 76 -37.21 -35.03 -14.56
N ASN A 77 -36.31 -35.60 -15.35
CA ASN A 77 -35.74 -34.95 -16.53
C ASN A 77 -36.82 -34.63 -17.59
N TRP A 78 -37.85 -35.48 -17.73
CA TRP A 78 -39.02 -35.17 -18.56
C TRP A 78 -39.71 -33.84 -18.16
N LEU A 79 -39.77 -33.52 -16.86
CA LEU A 79 -40.38 -32.29 -16.35
C LEU A 79 -39.54 -31.06 -16.71
N LYS A 80 -38.21 -31.19 -16.62
CA LYS A 80 -37.22 -30.19 -17.07
C LYS A 80 -37.39 -29.91 -18.57
N ILE A 81 -37.50 -30.97 -19.38
CA ILE A 81 -37.68 -30.89 -20.84
C ILE A 81 -39.01 -30.23 -21.20
N ILE A 82 -40.13 -30.57 -20.57
CA ILE A 82 -41.43 -29.91 -20.82
C ILE A 82 -41.38 -28.42 -20.44
N THR A 83 -40.76 -28.09 -19.30
CA THR A 83 -40.60 -26.70 -18.84
C THR A 83 -39.75 -25.88 -19.81
N PHE A 84 -38.68 -26.48 -20.34
CA PHE A 84 -37.85 -25.88 -21.38
C PHE A 84 -38.57 -25.72 -22.72
N ALA A 85 -39.24 -26.76 -23.21
CA ALA A 85 -40.00 -26.72 -24.47
C ALA A 85 -41.10 -25.64 -24.44
N LEU A 86 -41.76 -25.45 -23.29
CA LEU A 86 -42.72 -24.37 -23.10
C LEU A 86 -42.05 -22.99 -23.01
N SER A 87 -40.85 -22.90 -22.41
CA SER A 87 -40.03 -21.68 -22.41
C SER A 87 -39.70 -21.20 -23.82
N GLU A 88 -39.38 -22.16 -24.69
CA GLU A 88 -39.01 -21.92 -26.09
C GLU A 88 -40.22 -21.72 -27.01
N TYR A 89 -41.33 -22.42 -26.80
CA TYR A 89 -42.56 -22.14 -27.54
C TYR A 89 -42.99 -20.68 -27.39
N ALA A 90 -42.95 -20.16 -26.16
CA ALA A 90 -43.28 -18.76 -25.90
C ALA A 90 -42.22 -17.77 -26.41
N TYR A 91 -41.05 -18.23 -26.85
CA TYR A 91 -40.10 -17.37 -27.56
C TYR A 91 -40.58 -17.14 -28.99
N TYR A 92 -40.68 -18.22 -29.76
CA TYR A 92 -40.88 -18.15 -31.21
C TYR A 92 -42.34 -17.90 -31.63
N TYR A 93 -43.32 -18.15 -30.76
CA TYR A 93 -44.75 -18.21 -31.16
C TYR A 93 -45.73 -17.42 -30.26
N SER A 94 -45.27 -16.65 -29.25
CA SER A 94 -46.17 -15.90 -28.35
C SER A 94 -46.70 -14.57 -28.89
N SER A 95 -46.34 -14.20 -30.13
CA SER A 95 -46.76 -12.96 -30.80
C SER A 95 -48.13 -13.03 -31.47
N VAL A 96 -48.79 -14.20 -31.47
CA VAL A 96 -50.14 -14.38 -32.02
C VAL A 96 -51.18 -14.08 -30.94
N GLU A 97 -52.24 -13.35 -31.29
CA GLU A 97 -53.32 -12.93 -30.37
C GLU A 97 -54.20 -14.08 -29.83
N GLU A 98 -53.87 -15.33 -30.15
CA GLU A 98 -54.55 -16.51 -29.63
C GLU A 98 -54.22 -16.80 -28.16
N LYS A 99 -55.09 -17.58 -27.51
CA LYS A 99 -54.89 -18.04 -26.13
C LYS A 99 -53.61 -18.88 -26.07
N PHE A 100 -52.55 -18.38 -25.44
CA PHE A 100 -51.21 -19.01 -25.38
C PHE A 100 -51.22 -20.54 -25.24
N TRP A 101 -52.02 -21.09 -24.30
CA TRP A 101 -52.11 -22.53 -24.06
C TRP A 101 -52.76 -23.31 -25.21
N TYR A 102 -53.72 -22.70 -25.90
CA TYR A 102 -54.36 -23.24 -27.09
C TYR A 102 -53.37 -23.34 -28.25
N GLY A 103 -52.60 -22.27 -28.50
CA GLY A 103 -51.51 -22.28 -29.50
C GLY A 103 -50.42 -23.31 -29.18
N PHE A 104 -50.01 -23.43 -27.92
CA PHE A 104 -49.05 -24.45 -27.49
C PHE A 104 -49.59 -25.87 -27.76
N CYS A 105 -50.84 -26.14 -27.38
CA CYS A 105 -51.47 -27.43 -27.65
C CYS A 105 -51.64 -27.70 -29.15
N GLN A 106 -51.96 -26.69 -29.98
CA GLN A 106 -51.99 -26.83 -31.44
C GLN A 106 -50.60 -27.20 -32.01
N LYS A 107 -49.53 -26.48 -31.63
CA LYS A 107 -48.16 -26.76 -32.09
C LYS A 107 -47.70 -28.17 -31.71
N LEU A 108 -48.11 -28.68 -30.55
CA LEU A 108 -47.86 -30.07 -30.12
C LEU A 108 -48.84 -31.10 -30.72
N ASN A 109 -49.88 -30.65 -31.42
CA ASN A 109 -51.00 -31.42 -31.97
C ASN A 109 -51.77 -32.22 -30.90
N ILE A 110 -52.21 -31.53 -29.84
CA ILE A 110 -52.95 -32.06 -28.67
C ILE A 110 -54.29 -31.32 -28.52
N LEU A 111 -55.34 -32.03 -28.11
CA LEU A 111 -56.65 -31.44 -27.80
C LEU A 111 -56.59 -30.52 -26.55
N CYS A 112 -56.52 -29.20 -26.80
CA CYS A 112 -56.55 -28.20 -25.74
C CYS A 112 -57.89 -28.23 -24.96
N ASN A 113 -57.80 -28.30 -23.64
CA ASN A 113 -58.93 -28.17 -22.73
C ASN A 113 -58.44 -27.65 -21.37
N GLN A 114 -59.34 -27.11 -20.54
CA GLN A 114 -58.95 -26.43 -19.30
C GLN A 114 -58.32 -27.35 -18.23
N SER A 115 -58.57 -28.67 -18.30
CA SER A 115 -57.89 -29.65 -17.42
C SER A 115 -56.43 -29.87 -17.84
N LEU A 116 -56.16 -29.89 -19.16
CA LEU A 116 -54.80 -29.88 -19.70
C LEU A 116 -54.09 -28.56 -19.40
N GLU A 117 -54.74 -27.40 -19.54
CA GLU A 117 -54.14 -26.11 -19.15
C GLU A 117 -53.71 -26.08 -17.68
N ASN A 118 -54.61 -26.50 -16.78
CA ASN A 118 -54.31 -26.56 -15.34
C ASN A 118 -53.18 -27.56 -15.03
N THR A 119 -53.18 -28.72 -15.71
CA THR A 119 -52.11 -29.71 -15.61
C THR A 119 -50.76 -29.13 -16.05
N LEU A 120 -50.68 -28.48 -17.21
CA LEU A 120 -49.43 -27.89 -17.70
C LEU A 120 -48.93 -26.75 -16.81
N ARG A 121 -49.83 -25.90 -16.29
CA ARG A 121 -49.48 -24.85 -15.31
C ARG A 121 -48.86 -25.44 -14.04
N GLN A 122 -49.40 -26.54 -13.53
CA GLN A 122 -48.85 -27.22 -12.35
C GLN A 122 -47.45 -27.81 -12.63
N LEU A 123 -47.28 -28.48 -13.78
CA LEU A 123 -45.99 -29.07 -14.18
C LEU A 123 -44.91 -28.02 -14.39
N VAL A 124 -45.26 -26.87 -14.97
CA VAL A 124 -44.33 -25.73 -15.10
C VAL A 124 -43.94 -25.19 -13.71
N GLY A 125 -44.86 -25.18 -12.74
CA GLY A 125 -44.51 -24.84 -11.35
C GLY A 125 -43.51 -25.81 -10.72
N GLU A 126 -43.81 -27.10 -10.76
CA GLU A 126 -42.93 -28.16 -10.24
C GLU A 126 -41.56 -28.12 -10.94
N GLY A 127 -41.53 -27.92 -12.26
CA GLY A 127 -40.31 -27.75 -13.05
C GLY A 127 -39.52 -26.49 -12.70
N PHE A 128 -40.17 -25.38 -12.37
CA PHE A 128 -39.53 -24.14 -11.93
C PHE A 128 -38.82 -24.28 -10.59
N ASP A 129 -39.44 -24.96 -9.62
CA ASP A 129 -38.85 -25.24 -8.30
C ASP A 129 -37.71 -26.27 -8.38
N LEU A 130 -37.88 -27.30 -9.21
CA LEU A 130 -36.88 -28.34 -9.48
C LEU A 130 -35.63 -27.76 -10.18
N LEU A 131 -35.81 -26.90 -11.17
CA LEU A 131 -34.73 -26.22 -11.89
C LEU A 131 -34.13 -25.06 -11.10
N GLY A 132 -34.86 -24.49 -10.12
CA GLY A 132 -34.42 -23.37 -9.29
C GLY A 132 -34.47 -22.01 -10.00
N ILE A 133 -35.48 -21.81 -10.85
CA ILE A 133 -35.63 -20.61 -11.71
C ILE A 133 -36.10 -19.39 -10.90
N VAL A 134 -35.74 -18.18 -11.34
CA VAL A 134 -36.19 -16.90 -10.75
C VAL A 134 -37.72 -16.75 -10.79
N GLN A 135 -38.34 -16.30 -9.69
CA GLN A 135 -39.80 -16.19 -9.57
C GLN A 135 -40.28 -14.83 -9.02
N ALA A 136 -41.11 -14.10 -9.79
CA ALA A 136 -41.61 -12.77 -9.40
C ALA A 136 -42.51 -12.80 -8.16
N LYS A 137 -42.32 -11.89 -7.18
CA LYS A 137 -42.94 -11.95 -5.83
C LYS A 137 -44.49 -11.95 -5.77
N GLY A 138 -45.20 -11.63 -6.85
CA GLY A 138 -46.66 -11.41 -6.87
C GLY A 138 -47.57 -12.60 -7.19
N GLY A 139 -47.10 -13.85 -7.12
CA GLY A 139 -47.96 -15.06 -7.21
C GLY A 139 -48.53 -15.45 -8.58
N TYR A 140 -48.82 -14.51 -9.49
CA TYR A 140 -49.32 -14.74 -10.86
C TYR A 140 -48.24 -15.28 -11.83
N ARG A 141 -47.55 -16.36 -11.42
CA ARG A 141 -46.40 -17.00 -12.07
C ARG A 141 -46.84 -17.95 -13.21
N TYR A 142 -45.86 -18.56 -13.88
CA TYR A 142 -46.01 -19.60 -14.93
C TYR A 142 -46.53 -19.13 -16.30
N VAL A 143 -46.81 -17.84 -16.48
CA VAL A 143 -46.76 -17.19 -17.81
C VAL A 143 -45.94 -15.89 -17.76
N SER A 144 -46.03 -15.10 -16.69
CA SER A 144 -45.17 -13.91 -16.49
C SER A 144 -43.67 -14.23 -16.31
N THR A 145 -43.31 -15.49 -16.10
CA THR A 145 -41.91 -15.95 -16.10
C THR A 145 -41.32 -16.15 -17.52
N LEU A 146 -42.16 -16.06 -18.55
CA LEU A 146 -41.74 -15.92 -19.95
C LEU A 146 -41.47 -14.45 -20.30
N TRP A 147 -42.22 -13.51 -19.70
CA TRP A 147 -41.94 -12.07 -19.77
C TRP A 147 -40.60 -11.67 -19.11
N LEU A 148 -40.14 -12.41 -18.10
CA LEU A 148 -38.89 -12.07 -17.38
C LEU A 148 -37.61 -12.26 -18.21
N GLN A 149 -37.68 -12.80 -19.44
CA GLN A 149 -36.50 -13.27 -20.17
C GLN A 149 -35.69 -12.15 -20.89
N SER A 150 -36.15 -10.90 -20.81
CA SER A 150 -35.35 -9.68 -21.05
C SER A 150 -35.17 -8.81 -19.79
N GLY A 151 -35.71 -9.26 -18.64
CA GLY A 151 -35.92 -8.46 -17.44
C GLY A 151 -37.07 -7.43 -17.54
N ILE A 152 -37.32 -6.89 -18.73
CA ILE A 152 -38.25 -5.77 -18.98
C ILE A 152 -39.66 -6.31 -19.27
N PRO A 153 -40.71 -5.82 -18.57
CA PRO A 153 -42.10 -6.19 -18.89
C PRO A 153 -42.47 -5.83 -20.34
N GLN A 154 -43.22 -6.68 -21.04
CA GLN A 154 -43.55 -6.49 -22.46
C GLN A 154 -44.23 -5.13 -22.73
N GLN A 155 -45.20 -4.73 -21.90
CA GLN A 155 -45.85 -3.41 -21.92
C GLN A 155 -44.92 -2.20 -21.65
N ASN A 156 -43.69 -2.46 -21.20
CA ASN A 156 -42.66 -1.46 -20.91
C ASN A 156 -41.48 -1.52 -21.91
N LEU A 157 -41.51 -2.39 -22.93
CA LEU A 157 -40.44 -2.47 -23.94
C LEU A 157 -40.30 -1.14 -24.70
N THR A 158 -41.39 -0.49 -25.09
CA THR A 158 -41.37 0.84 -25.74
C THR A 158 -40.80 1.93 -24.83
N HIS A 159 -41.11 1.87 -23.53
CA HIS A 159 -40.53 2.80 -22.54
C HIS A 159 -39.03 2.54 -22.33
N PHE A 160 -38.59 1.28 -22.36
CA PHE A 160 -37.17 0.93 -22.27
C PHE A 160 -36.40 1.25 -23.56
N SER A 161 -36.97 1.04 -24.74
CA SER A 161 -36.34 1.40 -26.01
C SER A 161 -36.19 2.92 -26.13
N GLN A 162 -37.20 3.69 -25.70
CA GLN A 162 -37.08 5.14 -25.51
C GLN A 162 -35.98 5.49 -24.50
N LEU A 163 -35.97 4.88 -23.31
CA LEU A 163 -34.96 5.14 -22.27
C LEU A 163 -33.53 4.89 -22.80
N VAL A 164 -33.30 3.77 -23.48
CA VAL A 164 -32.00 3.42 -24.07
C VAL A 164 -31.62 4.39 -25.19
N GLN A 165 -32.56 4.81 -26.03
CA GLN A 165 -32.30 5.80 -27.06
C GLN A 165 -31.94 7.17 -26.46
N GLU A 166 -32.67 7.63 -25.44
CA GLU A 166 -32.32 8.87 -24.73
C GLU A 166 -30.96 8.78 -24.03
N PHE A 167 -30.64 7.63 -23.42
CA PHE A 167 -29.37 7.38 -22.75
C PHE A 167 -28.20 7.34 -23.73
N SER A 168 -28.35 6.68 -24.88
CA SER A 168 -27.31 6.64 -25.92
C SER A 168 -27.09 7.99 -26.62
N HIS A 169 -28.09 8.87 -26.64
CA HIS A 169 -27.91 10.27 -27.07
C HIS A 169 -27.14 11.14 -26.06
N GLU A 170 -27.08 10.78 -24.77
CA GLU A 170 -26.40 11.57 -23.74
C GLU A 170 -24.99 11.07 -23.41
N TYR A 171 -24.74 9.75 -23.47
CA TYR A 171 -23.42 9.15 -23.19
C TYR A 171 -22.71 8.61 -24.44
N GLY A 172 -23.44 8.30 -25.52
CA GLY A 172 -22.89 7.70 -26.74
C GLY A 172 -22.60 6.20 -26.61
N TRP A 173 -22.74 5.45 -27.71
CA TRP A 173 -22.57 4.00 -27.70
C TRP A 173 -21.16 3.56 -27.24
N TRP A 174 -20.12 4.29 -27.61
CA TRP A 174 -18.75 3.95 -27.21
C TRP A 174 -18.56 3.93 -25.69
N GLU A 175 -19.03 4.98 -24.97
CA GLU A 175 -18.90 5.06 -23.51
C GLU A 175 -19.70 3.95 -22.82
N ILE A 176 -20.91 3.65 -23.32
CA ILE A 176 -21.78 2.61 -22.77
C ILE A 176 -21.15 1.22 -22.96
N ALA A 177 -20.59 0.91 -24.13
CA ALA A 177 -19.91 -0.36 -24.39
C ALA A 177 -18.69 -0.58 -23.47
N HIS A 178 -17.99 0.51 -23.11
CA HIS A 178 -16.76 0.47 -22.30
C HIS A 178 -16.98 0.68 -20.80
N SER A 179 -18.20 0.95 -20.34
CA SER A 179 -18.52 1.09 -18.91
C SER A 179 -18.80 -0.27 -18.25
N SER A 180 -18.72 -0.37 -16.92
CA SER A 180 -19.09 -1.63 -16.25
C SER A 180 -20.61 -1.83 -16.24
N CYS A 181 -21.07 -3.08 -16.23
CA CYS A 181 -22.51 -3.38 -16.18
C CYS A 181 -23.16 -2.82 -14.92
N GLU A 182 -22.38 -2.79 -13.85
CA GLU A 182 -22.69 -2.28 -12.53
C GLU A 182 -22.95 -0.77 -12.58
N ASP A 183 -22.00 0.02 -13.10
CA ASP A 183 -22.13 1.49 -13.22
C ASP A 183 -23.27 1.87 -14.19
N ILE A 184 -23.40 1.15 -15.31
CA ILE A 184 -24.49 1.37 -16.28
C ILE A 184 -25.85 1.12 -15.62
N SER A 185 -25.98 0.11 -14.75
CA SER A 185 -27.26 -0.18 -14.07
C SER A 185 -27.67 0.94 -13.11
N GLU A 186 -26.71 1.49 -12.36
CA GLU A 186 -26.94 2.60 -11.42
C GLU A 186 -27.26 3.92 -12.14
N GLU A 187 -26.47 4.30 -13.16
CA GLU A 187 -26.70 5.55 -13.90
C GLU A 187 -27.97 5.49 -14.76
N LEU A 188 -28.32 4.33 -15.33
CA LEU A 188 -29.59 4.11 -16.03
C LEU A 188 -30.79 4.20 -15.07
N LEU A 189 -30.66 3.68 -13.84
CA LEU A 189 -31.67 3.84 -12.80
C LEU A 189 -31.83 5.31 -12.38
N TYR A 190 -30.73 6.06 -12.23
CA TYR A 190 -30.75 7.48 -11.90
C TYR A 190 -31.41 8.31 -13.00
N PHE A 191 -30.97 8.14 -14.25
CA PHE A 191 -31.50 8.81 -15.45
C PHE A 191 -33.01 8.56 -15.63
N CYS A 192 -33.46 7.31 -15.40
CA CYS A 192 -34.88 6.95 -15.45
C CYS A 192 -35.70 7.62 -14.33
N GLN A 193 -35.16 7.73 -13.11
CA GLN A 193 -35.81 8.45 -12.00
C GLN A 193 -35.86 9.97 -12.22
N GLU A 194 -34.83 10.56 -12.83
CA GLU A 194 -34.77 12.00 -13.09
C GLU A 194 -35.72 12.42 -14.22
N LYS A 195 -35.70 11.71 -15.36
CA LYS A 195 -36.48 12.10 -16.56
C LYS A 195 -37.88 11.50 -16.62
N HIS A 196 -38.09 10.31 -16.05
CA HIS A 196 -39.36 9.58 -16.14
C HIS A 196 -39.83 8.99 -14.80
N PRO A 197 -39.97 9.79 -13.72
CA PRO A 197 -40.42 9.31 -12.42
C PRO A 197 -41.77 8.57 -12.45
N GLN A 198 -42.61 8.85 -13.45
CA GLN A 198 -43.88 8.15 -13.70
C GLN A 198 -43.74 6.67 -14.12
N TRP A 199 -42.58 6.22 -14.60
CA TRP A 199 -42.37 4.85 -15.08
C TRP A 199 -42.09 3.85 -13.95
N GLY A 200 -42.93 3.86 -12.90
CA GLY A 200 -42.72 3.09 -11.66
C GLY A 200 -42.43 1.59 -11.87
N THR A 201 -43.07 0.93 -12.84
CA THR A 201 -42.80 -0.48 -13.18
C THR A 201 -41.39 -0.70 -13.72
N LEU A 202 -40.90 0.21 -14.58
CA LEU A 202 -39.55 0.13 -15.15
C LEU A 202 -38.50 0.53 -14.11
N ILE A 203 -38.76 1.56 -13.31
CA ILE A 203 -37.93 1.96 -12.17
C ILE A 203 -37.76 0.79 -11.18
N ASN A 204 -38.82 0.01 -10.92
CA ASN A 204 -38.75 -1.15 -10.04
C ASN A 204 -37.98 -2.34 -10.65
N PHE A 205 -37.95 -2.48 -11.98
CA PHE A 205 -37.02 -3.41 -12.66
C PHE A 205 -35.56 -2.95 -12.54
N LEU A 206 -35.29 -1.68 -12.84
CA LEU A 206 -33.93 -1.12 -12.77
C LEU A 206 -33.36 -1.18 -11.34
N LYS A 207 -34.18 -0.95 -10.31
CA LYS A 207 -33.83 -1.17 -8.89
C LYS A 207 -33.41 -2.59 -8.57
N ALA A 208 -33.92 -3.61 -9.28
CA ALA A 208 -33.53 -5.00 -9.08
C ALA A 208 -32.19 -5.35 -9.77
N SER A 209 -31.65 -4.45 -10.59
CA SER A 209 -30.30 -4.55 -11.17
C SER A 209 -29.26 -3.72 -10.39
N CYS A 210 -29.60 -3.25 -9.18
CA CYS A 210 -28.74 -2.44 -8.32
C CYS A 210 -28.71 -3.04 -6.90
N PRO A 211 -27.60 -2.89 -6.14
CA PRO A 211 -27.53 -3.34 -4.76
C PRO A 211 -28.43 -2.47 -3.85
N GLN A 212 -29.03 -3.06 -2.81
CA GLN A 212 -29.75 -2.31 -1.77
C GLN A 212 -28.86 -2.01 -0.54
N LYS A 213 -27.72 -2.69 -0.43
CA LYS A 213 -26.65 -2.49 0.57
C LYS A 213 -25.29 -2.71 -0.09
N GLU A 214 -24.23 -2.11 0.46
CA GLU A 214 -22.89 -2.10 -0.17
C GLU A 214 -22.30 -3.52 -0.39
N ASP A 215 -22.63 -4.49 0.49
CA ASP A 215 -22.14 -5.88 0.45
C ASP A 215 -23.18 -6.92 -0.06
N GLU A 216 -24.26 -6.51 -0.74
CA GLU A 216 -25.31 -7.44 -1.20
C GLU A 216 -24.99 -8.04 -2.59
N GLU A 217 -24.98 -9.38 -2.72
CA GLU A 217 -24.91 -10.05 -4.02
C GLU A 217 -26.13 -9.71 -4.89
N PHE A 218 -25.88 -9.06 -6.03
CA PHE A 218 -26.90 -8.69 -7.02
C PHE A 218 -26.37 -8.95 -8.44
N GLU A 219 -27.26 -9.05 -9.43
CA GLU A 219 -26.86 -9.12 -10.84
C GLU A 219 -27.27 -7.84 -11.59
N PRO A 220 -26.33 -7.12 -12.25
CA PRO A 220 -26.65 -5.93 -13.04
C PRO A 220 -27.28 -6.29 -14.39
N ILE A 221 -28.49 -6.86 -14.37
CA ILE A 221 -29.19 -7.35 -15.57
C ILE A 221 -29.39 -6.20 -16.57
N ALA A 222 -29.89 -5.05 -16.10
CA ALA A 222 -30.14 -3.87 -16.95
C ALA A 222 -28.87 -3.36 -17.64
N GLY A 223 -27.75 -3.28 -16.92
CA GLY A 223 -26.47 -2.85 -17.48
C GLY A 223 -25.80 -3.89 -18.38
N LYS A 224 -25.91 -5.20 -18.08
CA LYS A 224 -25.49 -6.29 -19.00
C LYS A 224 -26.25 -6.21 -20.33
N LEU A 225 -27.55 -5.90 -20.26
CA LEU A 225 -28.38 -5.70 -21.44
C LEU A 225 -27.94 -4.48 -22.25
N LEU A 226 -27.80 -3.32 -21.60
CA LEU A 226 -27.45 -2.06 -22.26
C LEU A 226 -25.99 -2.03 -22.77
N GLN A 227 -25.04 -2.61 -22.05
CA GLN A 227 -23.66 -2.79 -22.54
C GLN A 227 -23.65 -3.66 -23.82
N GLY A 228 -24.38 -4.77 -23.83
CA GLY A 228 -24.48 -5.62 -25.03
C GLY A 228 -25.16 -4.93 -26.21
N ILE A 229 -26.21 -4.11 -25.97
CA ILE A 229 -26.81 -3.25 -27.01
C ILE A 229 -25.77 -2.30 -27.59
N ALA A 230 -24.97 -1.65 -26.73
CA ALA A 230 -23.94 -0.71 -27.16
C ALA A 230 -22.79 -1.39 -27.92
N ILE A 231 -22.40 -2.62 -27.54
CA ILE A 231 -21.42 -3.42 -28.27
C ILE A 231 -21.95 -3.78 -29.67
N VAL A 232 -23.21 -4.19 -29.81
CA VAL A 232 -23.85 -4.39 -31.12
C VAL A 232 -23.84 -3.11 -31.95
N ALA A 233 -24.13 -1.95 -31.34
CA ALA A 233 -24.11 -0.66 -32.03
C ALA A 233 -22.71 -0.29 -32.56
N VAL A 234 -21.68 -0.37 -31.71
CA VAL A 234 -20.28 -0.08 -32.08
C VAL A 234 -19.77 -1.04 -33.16
N GLU A 235 -20.12 -2.32 -33.09
CA GLU A 235 -19.74 -3.31 -34.10
C GLU A 235 -20.41 -3.09 -35.46
N LEU A 236 -21.71 -2.74 -35.49
CA LEU A 236 -22.40 -2.35 -36.72
C LEU A 236 -21.77 -1.09 -37.34
N GLU A 237 -21.55 -0.03 -36.54
CA GLU A 237 -20.88 1.20 -36.99
C GLU A 237 -19.46 0.92 -37.52
N ARG A 238 -18.70 0.02 -36.88
CA ARG A 238 -17.36 -0.40 -37.29
C ARG A 238 -17.35 -1.13 -38.63
N GLN A 239 -18.31 -2.01 -38.86
CA GLN A 239 -18.41 -2.78 -40.11
C GLN A 239 -19.03 -1.99 -41.27
N GLY A 240 -19.69 -0.86 -40.98
CA GLY A 240 -20.53 -0.15 -41.96
C GLY A 240 -21.86 -0.88 -42.24
N THR A 241 -22.22 -1.85 -41.39
CA THR A 241 -23.42 -2.68 -41.52
C THR A 241 -24.62 -1.93 -40.97
N LEU A 242 -25.68 -1.80 -41.76
CA LEU A 242 -26.92 -1.15 -41.32
C LEU A 242 -27.68 -2.02 -40.30
N PRO A 243 -28.32 -1.45 -39.26
CA PRO A 243 -29.06 -2.21 -38.24
C PRO A 243 -30.14 -3.15 -38.80
N GLU A 244 -30.68 -2.83 -39.98
CA GLU A 244 -31.64 -3.64 -40.72
C GLU A 244 -31.12 -5.06 -41.03
N ALA A 245 -29.80 -5.30 -41.08
CA ALA A 245 -29.21 -6.64 -41.22
C ALA A 245 -29.52 -7.57 -40.02
N LEU A 246 -29.93 -7.03 -38.87
CA LEU A 246 -30.38 -7.82 -37.72
C LEU A 246 -31.82 -8.36 -37.86
N GLN A 247 -32.52 -8.03 -38.96
CA GLN A 247 -33.86 -8.57 -39.24
C GLN A 247 -33.84 -10.03 -39.70
N ASP A 248 -32.87 -10.44 -40.54
CA ASP A 248 -32.72 -11.85 -40.89
C ASP A 248 -32.12 -12.63 -39.72
N HIS A 249 -32.72 -13.77 -39.40
CA HIS A 249 -32.28 -14.58 -38.26
C HIS A 249 -30.87 -15.15 -38.46
N ASN A 250 -30.54 -15.62 -39.68
CA ASN A 250 -29.27 -16.30 -39.96
C ASN A 250 -28.11 -15.31 -40.03
N GLU A 251 -28.32 -14.16 -40.67
CA GLU A 251 -27.36 -13.06 -40.70
C GLU A 251 -27.13 -12.49 -39.30
N ARG A 252 -28.21 -12.31 -38.52
CA ARG A 252 -28.11 -11.88 -37.11
C ARG A 252 -27.28 -12.84 -36.26
N GLU A 253 -27.60 -14.14 -36.19
CA GLU A 253 -26.84 -15.06 -35.33
C GLU A 253 -25.37 -15.17 -35.78
N LYS A 254 -25.10 -15.09 -37.09
CA LYS A 254 -23.74 -15.03 -37.64
C LYS A 254 -22.99 -13.78 -37.19
N LEU A 255 -23.62 -12.60 -37.22
CA LEU A 255 -23.01 -11.35 -36.75
C LEU A 255 -22.76 -11.40 -35.23
N LEU A 256 -23.80 -11.69 -34.44
CA LEU A 256 -23.71 -11.73 -32.98
C LEU A 256 -22.70 -12.77 -32.46
N GLY A 257 -22.58 -13.92 -33.13
CA GLY A 257 -21.58 -14.95 -32.80
C GLY A 257 -20.13 -14.48 -32.95
N SER A 258 -19.89 -13.42 -33.73
CA SER A 258 -18.57 -12.79 -33.90
C SER A 258 -18.27 -11.66 -32.91
N TYR A 259 -19.18 -11.32 -32.00
CA TYR A 259 -19.06 -10.18 -31.09
C TYR A 259 -18.73 -10.61 -29.65
N TYR A 260 -17.98 -9.78 -28.92
CA TYR A 260 -17.75 -9.94 -27.48
C TYR A 260 -19.01 -9.51 -26.69
N LEU A 261 -20.09 -10.26 -26.80
CA LEU A 261 -21.32 -9.99 -26.05
C LEU A 261 -21.20 -10.55 -24.63
N PRO A 262 -21.74 -9.87 -23.60
CA PRO A 262 -21.75 -10.41 -22.23
C PRO A 262 -22.36 -11.81 -22.18
N ASN A 263 -21.86 -12.70 -21.32
CA ASN A 263 -22.29 -14.11 -21.22
C ASN A 263 -23.81 -14.33 -21.05
N ASN A 264 -24.54 -13.28 -20.64
CA ASN A 264 -25.95 -13.29 -20.32
C ASN A 264 -26.76 -12.35 -21.24
N PHE A 265 -26.13 -11.76 -22.26
CA PHE A 265 -26.79 -10.86 -23.18
C PHE A 265 -27.71 -11.64 -24.10
N PHE A 266 -28.99 -11.26 -24.06
CA PHE A 266 -30.04 -11.91 -24.83
C PHE A 266 -31.19 -10.92 -25.03
N LEU A 267 -31.69 -10.84 -26.26
CA LEU A 267 -32.80 -9.96 -26.64
C LEU A 267 -33.83 -10.77 -27.42
N ARG A 268 -35.11 -10.56 -27.10
CA ARG A 268 -36.24 -11.21 -27.79
C ARG A 268 -36.94 -10.28 -28.79
N ASP A 269 -36.96 -8.97 -28.51
CA ASP A 269 -37.54 -7.96 -29.41
C ASP A 269 -36.43 -7.22 -30.16
N TRP A 270 -36.06 -7.78 -31.31
CA TRP A 270 -35.09 -7.17 -32.22
C TRP A 270 -35.68 -6.00 -33.02
N ASN A 271 -37.00 -5.92 -33.18
CA ASN A 271 -37.63 -4.81 -33.90
C ASN A 271 -37.53 -3.50 -33.12
N SER A 272 -37.82 -3.52 -31.81
CA SER A 272 -37.59 -2.37 -30.93
C SER A 272 -36.11 -2.02 -30.83
N LEU A 273 -35.21 -3.01 -30.86
CA LEU A 273 -33.77 -2.77 -30.86
C LEU A 273 -33.30 -2.04 -32.13
N ILE A 274 -33.72 -2.50 -33.31
CA ILE A 274 -33.36 -1.89 -34.59
C ILE A 274 -33.79 -0.43 -34.62
N GLN A 275 -35.01 -0.09 -34.16
CA GLN A 275 -35.49 1.30 -34.04
C GLN A 275 -34.67 2.19 -33.08
N VAL A 276 -33.92 1.58 -32.16
CA VAL A 276 -33.00 2.25 -31.23
C VAL A 276 -31.61 2.43 -31.85
N LEU A 277 -31.14 1.43 -32.61
CA LEU A 277 -29.86 1.42 -33.31
C LEU A 277 -29.88 2.31 -34.57
N THR A 278 -31.00 2.38 -35.31
CA THR A 278 -31.14 3.22 -36.51
C THR A 278 -31.01 4.72 -36.13
N PRO A 279 -29.98 5.45 -36.63
CA PRO A 279 -29.61 6.75 -36.08
C PRO A 279 -30.56 7.89 -36.50
N LYS A 280 -31.32 8.41 -35.52
CA LYS A 280 -32.23 9.55 -35.71
C LYS A 280 -31.49 10.89 -35.70
N GLN A 281 -31.05 11.34 -36.88
CA GLN A 281 -30.46 12.67 -37.17
C GLN A 281 -29.35 13.15 -36.20
N ARG A 282 -28.09 12.96 -36.62
CA ARG A 282 -26.86 13.38 -35.92
C ARG A 282 -26.94 14.78 -35.27
N ARG A 283 -27.03 14.83 -33.94
CA ARG A 283 -26.50 15.94 -33.14
C ARG A 283 -25.15 15.53 -32.56
N PHE A 284 -24.05 15.96 -33.19
CA PHE A 284 -22.74 15.91 -32.55
C PHE A 284 -22.70 16.96 -31.44
N GLY A 285 -22.58 16.53 -30.18
CA GLY A 285 -22.47 17.42 -29.04
C GLY A 285 -22.12 16.68 -27.75
N ASN A 286 -20.85 16.79 -27.34
CA ASN A 286 -20.28 16.43 -26.05
C ASN A 286 -21.01 15.31 -25.28
N SER A 287 -20.72 14.05 -25.62
CA SER A 287 -21.13 12.91 -24.81
C SER A 287 -20.63 13.05 -23.38
N ARG A 288 -21.50 12.76 -22.41
CA ARG A 288 -21.11 12.62 -21.00
C ARG A 288 -20.38 11.30 -20.79
N LYS A 289 -19.54 11.26 -19.76
CA LYS A 289 -18.92 10.03 -19.28
C LYS A 289 -19.77 9.36 -18.22
N ILE A 290 -19.79 8.03 -18.21
CA ILE A 290 -20.40 7.25 -17.14
C ILE A 290 -19.33 7.12 -16.05
N ILE A 291 -19.57 7.75 -14.91
CA ILE A 291 -18.59 7.85 -13.82
C ILE A 291 -18.84 6.70 -12.85
N SER A 292 -17.94 5.72 -12.81
CA SER A 292 -17.97 4.69 -11.78
C SER A 292 -17.79 5.32 -10.40
N ARG A 293 -18.85 5.26 -9.59
CA ARG A 293 -18.91 5.81 -8.22
C ARG A 293 -18.57 4.77 -7.15
N ARG A 294 -18.20 3.56 -7.58
CA ARG A 294 -18.06 2.38 -6.72
C ARG A 294 -16.72 2.38 -5.99
N GLN A 295 -16.80 2.08 -4.69
CA GLN A 295 -15.65 1.89 -3.84
C GLN A 295 -14.87 0.64 -4.32
N LYS A 296 -13.60 0.82 -4.70
CA LYS A 296 -12.70 -0.29 -5.06
C LYS A 296 -11.96 -0.74 -3.80
N PRO A 297 -11.82 -2.06 -3.56
CA PRO A 297 -11.18 -2.57 -2.35
C PRO A 297 -9.68 -2.21 -2.30
N LEU A 298 -9.15 -2.17 -1.08
CA LEU A 298 -7.71 -2.11 -0.82
C LEU A 298 -7.10 -3.47 -1.17
N SER A 299 -5.93 -3.48 -1.82
CA SER A 299 -5.28 -4.72 -2.28
C SER A 299 -3.80 -4.77 -1.90
N LEU A 300 -3.27 -5.98 -1.69
CA LEU A 300 -1.85 -6.20 -1.45
C LEU A 300 -1.20 -6.77 -2.72
N VAL A 301 -0.04 -6.23 -3.07
CA VAL A 301 0.71 -6.58 -4.29
C VAL A 301 2.19 -6.70 -3.95
N LEU A 302 2.90 -7.58 -4.63
CA LEU A 302 4.35 -7.64 -4.66
C LEU A 302 4.85 -7.01 -5.97
N ASP A 303 5.83 -6.12 -5.88
CA ASP A 303 6.50 -5.53 -7.04
C ASP A 303 7.46 -6.54 -7.71
N THR A 304 6.94 -7.48 -8.48
CA THR A 304 7.70 -8.52 -9.19
C THR A 304 8.51 -7.99 -10.40
N ALA A 305 8.53 -6.67 -10.61
CA ALA A 305 9.07 -6.01 -11.79
C ALA A 305 10.30 -5.13 -11.51
N ASP A 306 10.31 -4.43 -10.36
CA ASP A 306 11.36 -3.48 -9.99
C ASP A 306 12.01 -3.84 -8.64
N SER A 307 11.32 -3.69 -7.50
CA SER A 307 12.00 -3.75 -6.18
C SER A 307 11.57 -4.84 -5.21
N LEU A 308 10.64 -5.74 -5.57
CA LEU A 308 10.10 -6.78 -4.68
C LEU A 308 9.48 -6.22 -3.37
N ASN A 309 9.05 -4.96 -3.40
CA ASN A 309 8.33 -4.35 -2.28
C ASN A 309 6.94 -4.97 -2.14
N ILE A 310 6.53 -5.26 -0.90
CA ILE A 310 5.15 -5.57 -0.57
C ILE A 310 4.40 -4.25 -0.42
N GLN A 311 3.44 -4.00 -1.31
CA GLN A 311 2.76 -2.72 -1.48
C GLN A 311 1.26 -2.84 -1.17
N LEU A 312 0.77 -1.84 -0.43
CA LEU A 312 -0.64 -1.65 -0.15
C LEU A 312 -1.20 -0.64 -1.17
N VAL A 313 -2.10 -1.11 -2.04
CA VAL A 313 -2.59 -0.39 -3.21
C VAL A 313 -4.09 -0.12 -3.07
N LEU A 314 -4.47 1.16 -3.05
CA LEU A 314 -5.83 1.62 -3.24
C LEU A 314 -6.00 2.07 -4.71
N PRO A 315 -6.76 1.34 -5.55
CA PRO A 315 -6.90 1.69 -6.96
C PRO A 315 -7.62 3.04 -7.17
N GLU A 316 -7.31 3.73 -8.27
CA GLU A 316 -8.01 4.97 -8.67
C GLU A 316 -9.53 4.74 -8.69
N GLN A 317 -10.28 5.57 -7.97
CA GLN A 317 -11.73 5.46 -7.86
C GLN A 317 -12.37 6.84 -7.70
N ASN A 318 -13.57 7.01 -8.26
CA ASN A 318 -14.41 8.17 -7.98
C ASN A 318 -15.46 7.76 -6.95
N LEU A 319 -15.68 8.56 -5.91
CA LEU A 319 -16.65 8.27 -4.85
C LEU A 319 -17.75 9.32 -4.78
N TRP A 320 -18.98 8.84 -4.56
CA TRP A 320 -20.10 9.69 -4.21
C TRP A 320 -21.11 8.93 -3.35
N LYS A 321 -21.30 9.35 -2.08
CA LYS A 321 -22.37 8.80 -1.21
C LYS A 321 -23.45 9.85 -0.99
N LYS A 322 -24.71 9.39 -0.92
CA LYS A 322 -25.91 10.25 -0.82
C LYS A 322 -25.84 11.16 0.42
N GLY A 323 -25.93 12.47 0.23
CA GLY A 323 -25.79 13.47 1.29
C GLY A 323 -24.41 14.12 1.39
N TRP A 324 -23.42 13.69 0.60
CA TRP A 324 -22.16 14.44 0.39
C TRP A 324 -22.38 15.79 -0.30
N ASP A 325 -23.55 16.04 -0.87
CA ASP A 325 -23.97 17.35 -1.40
C ASP A 325 -23.78 18.48 -0.37
N ASN A 326 -24.01 18.18 0.92
CA ASN A 326 -23.83 19.10 2.05
C ASN A 326 -22.36 19.28 2.49
N LEU A 327 -21.43 18.50 1.91
CA LEU A 327 -19.99 18.55 2.17
C LEU A 327 -19.21 19.16 0.98
N GLY A 328 -19.90 19.58 -0.08
CA GLY A 328 -19.29 20.20 -1.26
C GLY A 328 -18.44 21.42 -0.91
N GLY A 329 -17.20 21.45 -1.42
CA GLY A 329 -16.20 22.48 -1.12
C GLY A 329 -15.44 22.27 0.20
N THR A 330 -15.70 21.19 0.96
CA THR A 330 -14.96 20.89 2.20
C THR A 330 -13.80 19.94 1.97
N PHE A 331 -12.75 20.10 2.79
CA PHE A 331 -11.53 19.28 2.77
C PHE A 331 -11.81 17.83 3.18
N CYS A 332 -11.04 16.90 2.60
CA CYS A 332 -11.00 15.49 2.96
C CYS A 332 -9.59 14.91 2.79
N GLN A 333 -9.27 13.83 3.50
CA GLN A 333 -7.94 13.21 3.50
C GLN A 333 -8.01 11.69 3.65
N ILE A 334 -6.96 10.98 3.20
CA ILE A 334 -6.64 9.59 3.56
C ILE A 334 -5.27 9.64 4.24
N PRO A 335 -5.21 9.74 5.59
CA PRO A 335 -3.95 9.93 6.32
C PRO A 335 -2.93 8.82 6.08
N GLU A 336 -3.39 7.58 5.89
CA GLU A 336 -2.55 6.39 5.74
C GLU A 336 -1.76 6.40 4.42
N ALA A 337 -2.24 7.14 3.42
CA ALA A 337 -1.58 7.34 2.12
C ALA A 337 -1.02 8.77 1.96
N THR A 338 -1.07 9.60 3.02
CA THR A 338 -0.77 11.04 3.00
C THR A 338 -1.51 11.84 1.90
N TRP A 339 -2.67 11.35 1.47
CA TRP A 339 -3.45 11.97 0.39
C TRP A 339 -4.44 13.00 0.94
N GLU A 340 -4.53 14.14 0.26
CA GLU A 340 -5.43 15.26 0.58
C GLU A 340 -6.25 15.67 -0.64
N GLY A 341 -7.48 16.15 -0.41
CA GLY A 341 -8.41 16.58 -1.46
C GLY A 341 -9.55 17.45 -0.94
N THR A 342 -10.46 17.78 -1.86
CA THR A 342 -11.67 18.58 -1.57
C THR A 342 -12.88 17.90 -2.22
N ILE A 343 -13.95 17.71 -1.46
CA ILE A 343 -15.19 17.08 -1.94
C ILE A 343 -15.85 18.02 -2.96
N PRO A 344 -15.95 17.65 -4.25
CA PRO A 344 -16.55 18.52 -5.27
C PRO A 344 -18.07 18.50 -5.16
N SER A 345 -18.75 19.60 -5.48
CA SER A 345 -20.21 19.68 -5.39
C SER A 345 -20.93 18.70 -6.35
N LYS A 346 -20.35 18.48 -7.53
CA LYS A 346 -20.63 17.42 -8.53
C LYS A 346 -19.35 17.24 -9.39
N PRO A 347 -19.10 16.09 -10.06
CA PRO A 347 -19.95 14.89 -10.16
C PRO A 347 -19.59 13.75 -9.19
N GLY A 348 -18.47 13.85 -8.48
CA GLY A 348 -17.97 12.88 -7.49
C GLY A 348 -16.49 13.11 -7.15
N LEU A 349 -16.03 12.68 -5.98
CA LEU A 349 -14.66 12.86 -5.49
C LEU A 349 -13.72 11.88 -6.20
N ILE A 350 -12.81 12.39 -7.04
CA ILE A 350 -11.76 11.59 -7.66
C ILE A 350 -10.64 11.35 -6.65
N ILE A 351 -10.38 10.09 -6.32
CA ILE A 351 -9.25 9.63 -5.53
C ILE A 351 -8.29 8.91 -6.50
N PRO A 352 -7.14 9.52 -6.87
CA PRO A 352 -6.15 8.86 -7.72
C PRO A 352 -5.56 7.64 -7.00
N GLU A 353 -5.02 6.70 -7.76
CA GLU A 353 -4.38 5.48 -7.23
C GLU A 353 -3.30 5.84 -6.18
N GLN A 354 -3.42 5.26 -4.99
CA GLN A 354 -2.52 5.50 -3.85
C GLN A 354 -1.78 4.22 -3.49
N VAL A 355 -0.47 4.30 -3.28
CA VAL A 355 0.39 3.15 -2.94
C VAL A 355 1.34 3.49 -1.79
N VAL A 356 1.44 2.55 -0.85
CA VAL A 356 2.32 2.64 0.32
C VAL A 356 3.09 1.33 0.47
N ASP A 357 4.42 1.39 0.55
CA ASP A 357 5.25 0.23 0.84
C ASP A 357 5.03 -0.23 2.29
N ILE A 358 4.70 -1.52 2.48
CA ILE A 358 4.52 -2.10 3.81
C ILE A 358 5.88 -2.47 4.39
N ARG A 359 6.19 -1.83 5.54
CA ARG A 359 7.40 -2.10 6.34
C ARG A 359 7.13 -2.95 7.59
N ASN A 360 5.88 -2.98 8.06
CA ASN A 360 5.43 -3.65 9.28
C ASN A 360 4.18 -4.48 9.01
N VAL A 361 4.10 -5.65 9.65
CA VAL A 361 2.92 -6.53 9.61
C VAL A 361 1.75 -5.94 10.40
N ALA A 362 0.51 -6.23 9.97
CA ALA A 362 -0.69 -6.07 10.78
C ALA A 362 -1.63 -7.27 10.55
N GLU A 363 -2.54 -7.55 11.48
CA GLU A 363 -3.64 -8.52 11.27
C GLU A 363 -4.77 -7.94 10.39
N LEU A 364 -4.86 -6.61 10.30
CA LEU A 364 -5.81 -5.90 9.45
C LEU A 364 -5.18 -4.58 8.99
N TRP A 365 -5.09 -4.37 7.67
CA TRP A 365 -4.82 -3.04 7.12
C TRP A 365 -6.13 -2.30 6.89
N LYS A 366 -6.17 -1.04 7.33
CA LYS A 366 -7.38 -0.23 7.37
C LYS A 366 -7.04 1.19 6.94
N TRP A 367 -7.70 1.69 5.89
CA TRP A 367 -7.57 3.08 5.42
C TRP A 367 -8.90 3.81 5.54
N GLN A 368 -8.90 5.10 5.87
CA GLN A 368 -10.12 5.89 6.03
C GLN A 368 -10.08 7.20 5.23
N LEU A 369 -11.13 7.45 4.45
CA LEU A 369 -11.43 8.78 3.92
C LEU A 369 -12.12 9.59 5.03
N LEU A 370 -11.42 10.58 5.56
CA LEU A 370 -11.91 11.48 6.61
C LEU A 370 -12.36 12.82 6.03
N ASP A 371 -13.41 13.41 6.60
CA ASP A 371 -13.81 14.81 6.33
C ASP A 371 -12.97 15.84 7.12
N HIS A 372 -13.25 17.11 6.89
CA HIS A 372 -12.70 18.27 7.61
C HIS A 372 -12.95 18.30 9.14
N ARG A 373 -13.63 17.30 9.71
CA ARG A 373 -13.89 17.11 11.15
C ARG A 373 -13.33 15.78 11.65
N SER A 374 -12.48 15.12 10.86
CA SER A 374 -11.95 13.77 11.10
C SER A 374 -13.03 12.68 11.21
N LYS A 375 -14.22 12.90 10.62
CA LYS A 375 -15.27 11.88 10.56
C LYS A 375 -15.05 11.00 9.33
N SER A 376 -15.06 9.68 9.52
CA SER A 376 -15.02 8.72 8.40
C SER A 376 -16.24 8.87 7.49
N LEU A 377 -15.97 9.07 6.20
CA LEU A 377 -16.93 9.10 5.10
C LEU A 377 -16.95 7.78 4.31
N THR A 378 -15.80 7.12 4.23
CA THR A 378 -15.58 5.84 3.54
C THR A 378 -14.39 5.15 4.21
N GLU A 379 -14.45 3.83 4.30
CA GLU A 379 -13.45 3.02 4.99
C GLU A 379 -13.14 1.79 4.15
N TRP A 380 -11.85 1.52 3.94
CA TRP A 380 -11.36 0.32 3.27
C TRP A 380 -10.67 -0.58 4.29
N ARG A 381 -10.83 -1.90 4.10
CA ARG A 381 -10.21 -2.93 4.93
C ARG A 381 -9.59 -4.00 4.05
N LEU A 382 -8.47 -4.53 4.48
CA LEU A 382 -7.84 -5.72 3.91
C LEU A 382 -7.28 -6.56 5.05
N GLU A 383 -7.74 -7.81 5.17
CA GLU A 383 -7.22 -8.76 6.14
C GLU A 383 -5.72 -8.92 5.94
N GLY A 384 -4.95 -8.86 7.02
CA GLY A 384 -3.50 -8.83 6.99
C GLY A 384 -2.89 -10.23 7.08
N VAL A 385 -1.92 -10.38 7.98
CA VAL A 385 -1.34 -11.68 8.36
C VAL A 385 -2.07 -12.18 9.60
N ALA A 386 -2.68 -13.36 9.53
CA ALA A 386 -3.34 -13.95 10.69
C ALA A 386 -2.31 -14.57 11.65
N SER A 387 -2.53 -14.45 12.95
CA SER A 387 -1.64 -14.98 14.00
C SER A 387 -1.45 -16.52 13.97
N ASN A 388 -2.34 -17.25 13.30
CA ASN A 388 -2.23 -18.69 13.04
C ASN A 388 -1.58 -19.06 11.69
N PHE A 389 -1.27 -18.08 10.83
CA PHE A 389 -0.55 -18.27 9.56
C PHE A 389 0.38 -17.06 9.31
N PRO A 390 1.57 -17.02 9.94
CA PRO A 390 2.52 -15.92 9.82
C PRO A 390 3.21 -15.92 8.44
N CYS A 391 2.46 -15.69 7.38
CA CYS A 391 2.93 -15.69 6.00
C CYS A 391 2.16 -14.72 5.09
N LEU A 392 2.79 -14.37 3.97
CA LEU A 392 2.16 -13.70 2.84
C LEU A 392 2.56 -14.45 1.57
N ILE A 393 1.60 -14.79 0.73
CA ILE A 393 1.84 -15.54 -0.51
C ILE A 393 1.38 -14.69 -1.69
N PHE A 394 2.24 -14.58 -2.70
CA PHE A 394 2.00 -13.88 -3.94
C PHE A 394 2.20 -14.84 -5.11
N ASP A 395 1.43 -14.65 -6.18
CA ASP A 395 1.71 -15.30 -7.46
C ASP A 395 2.99 -14.68 -8.06
N ALA A 396 3.99 -15.51 -8.38
CA ALA A 396 5.32 -15.04 -8.76
C ALA A 396 5.35 -14.26 -10.08
N TRP A 397 4.32 -14.41 -10.91
CA TRP A 397 4.26 -13.87 -12.27
C TRP A 397 3.47 -12.56 -12.35
N THR A 398 2.43 -12.42 -11.53
CA THR A 398 1.52 -11.26 -11.53
C THR A 398 1.83 -10.27 -10.41
N GLY A 399 2.39 -10.76 -9.29
CA GLY A 399 2.58 -10.02 -8.06
C GLY A 399 1.33 -9.90 -7.20
N ASP A 400 0.16 -10.38 -7.64
CA ASP A 400 -1.06 -10.27 -6.83
C ASP A 400 -1.06 -11.28 -5.66
N ARG A 401 -1.56 -10.84 -4.50
CA ARG A 401 -1.64 -11.68 -3.28
C ARG A 401 -2.62 -12.84 -3.47
N ILE A 402 -2.15 -14.04 -3.13
CA ILE A 402 -2.99 -15.23 -2.95
C ILE A 402 -3.57 -15.21 -1.53
N ASN A 403 -4.87 -15.00 -1.41
CA ASN A 403 -5.59 -15.07 -0.14
C ASN A 403 -5.88 -16.54 0.22
N LEU A 404 -5.65 -16.90 1.49
CA LEU A 404 -5.88 -18.25 2.01
C LEU A 404 -7.21 -18.29 2.78
N ASP A 405 -8.02 -19.31 2.54
CA ASP A 405 -9.17 -19.63 3.39
C ASP A 405 -8.67 -20.07 4.79
N SER A 406 -9.08 -19.36 5.83
CA SER A 406 -8.70 -19.66 7.22
C SER A 406 -9.29 -20.98 7.73
N ALA A 407 -10.38 -21.47 7.13
CA ALA A 407 -10.97 -22.77 7.43
C ALA A 407 -10.23 -23.93 6.74
N ASN A 408 -9.73 -23.74 5.50
CA ASN A 408 -8.95 -24.72 4.73
C ASN A 408 -7.89 -24.04 3.84
N PRO A 409 -6.69 -23.73 4.37
CA PRO A 409 -5.68 -22.98 3.64
C PRO A 409 -5.23 -23.75 2.40
N SER A 410 -5.44 -23.14 1.23
CA SER A 410 -5.11 -23.76 -0.05
C SER A 410 -4.63 -22.74 -1.08
N ILE A 411 -3.47 -23.01 -1.68
CA ILE A 411 -2.96 -22.31 -2.85
C ILE A 411 -3.55 -22.99 -4.09
N ARG A 412 -4.17 -22.20 -4.97
CA ARG A 412 -4.88 -22.66 -6.18
C ARG A 412 -4.60 -21.68 -7.32
N GLY A 413 -4.69 -22.16 -8.56
CA GLY A 413 -4.54 -21.31 -9.78
C GLY A 413 -3.10 -21.09 -10.24
N THR A 414 -2.13 -21.24 -9.34
CA THR A 414 -0.73 -20.84 -9.56
C THR A 414 0.22 -22.03 -9.35
N LYS A 415 1.16 -22.22 -10.27
CA LYS A 415 2.24 -23.22 -10.18
C LYS A 415 3.52 -22.70 -9.52
N GLU A 416 3.68 -21.38 -9.38
CA GLU A 416 4.91 -20.75 -8.89
C GLU A 416 4.59 -19.50 -8.07
N ILE A 417 5.05 -19.46 -6.83
CA ILE A 417 4.69 -18.45 -5.82
C ILE A 417 5.94 -17.79 -5.24
N ILE A 418 5.78 -16.57 -4.74
CA ILE A 418 6.73 -15.97 -3.80
C ILE A 418 6.04 -15.96 -2.43
N LEU A 419 6.60 -16.70 -1.48
CA LEU A 419 6.11 -16.87 -0.12
C LEU A 419 7.04 -16.14 0.84
N PHE A 420 6.50 -15.20 1.62
CA PHE A 420 7.21 -14.52 2.69
C PHE A 420 6.78 -15.03 4.07
N ALA A 421 7.73 -15.17 4.97
CA ALA A 421 7.53 -15.53 6.38
C ALA A 421 8.57 -14.82 7.29
N PRO A 422 8.34 -14.71 8.61
CA PRO A 422 9.36 -14.22 9.55
C PRO A 422 10.61 -15.11 9.54
N LYS A 423 11.79 -14.53 9.74
CA LYS A 423 13.09 -15.23 9.76
C LYS A 423 13.22 -16.31 10.86
N GLY A 424 12.32 -16.33 11.85
CA GLY A 424 12.22 -17.36 12.90
C GLY A 424 11.23 -18.49 12.61
N VAL A 425 10.62 -18.54 11.42
CA VAL A 425 9.71 -19.62 11.00
C VAL A 425 10.43 -20.51 9.98
N SER A 426 10.59 -21.79 10.31
CA SER A 426 11.06 -22.80 9.38
C SER A 426 9.91 -23.28 8.49
N LEU A 427 10.22 -23.57 7.23
CA LEU A 427 9.29 -24.15 6.26
C LEU A 427 9.73 -25.59 5.96
N ASP A 428 8.77 -26.51 5.98
CA ASP A 428 8.94 -27.89 5.54
C ASP A 428 8.02 -28.15 4.34
N PHE A 429 8.51 -28.93 3.37
CA PHE A 429 7.96 -29.00 2.03
C PHE A 429 7.63 -30.44 1.63
N GLY A 430 6.36 -30.68 1.31
CA GLY A 430 5.92 -31.96 0.77
C GLY A 430 6.56 -32.27 -0.59
N ASN A 431 6.72 -33.55 -0.89
CA ASN A 431 7.30 -34.05 -2.14
C ASN A 431 6.69 -33.39 -3.39
N GLY A 432 7.53 -32.75 -4.20
CA GLY A 432 7.12 -32.04 -5.42
C GLY A 432 6.98 -30.53 -5.29
N ILE A 433 7.49 -29.93 -4.21
CA ILE A 433 7.79 -28.50 -4.15
C ILE A 433 9.30 -28.32 -4.32
N GLU A 434 9.70 -27.43 -5.22
CA GLU A 434 11.09 -27.07 -5.49
C GLU A 434 11.31 -25.59 -5.17
N ILE A 435 12.43 -25.27 -4.52
CA ILE A 435 12.84 -23.89 -4.22
C ILE A 435 13.62 -23.36 -5.42
N LEU A 436 13.10 -22.31 -6.07
CA LEU A 436 13.76 -21.61 -7.18
C LEU A 436 14.68 -20.50 -6.68
N ASP A 437 14.28 -19.79 -5.63
CA ASP A 437 15.10 -18.82 -4.89
C ASP A 437 14.79 -18.94 -3.39
N SER A 438 15.83 -19.07 -2.57
CA SER A 438 15.74 -19.15 -1.10
C SER A 438 15.83 -17.79 -0.40
N CYS A 439 16.10 -16.71 -1.12
CA CYS A 439 16.63 -15.45 -0.60
C CYS A 439 15.93 -14.20 -1.18
N VAL A 440 14.63 -14.27 -1.47
CA VAL A 440 13.86 -13.13 -1.99
C VAL A 440 13.77 -12.03 -0.91
N PRO A 441 14.24 -10.80 -1.15
CA PRO A 441 14.21 -9.72 -0.18
C PRO A 441 12.78 -9.26 0.12
N SER A 442 12.53 -8.81 1.35
CA SER A 442 11.21 -8.33 1.80
C SER A 442 11.27 -6.89 2.28
N SER A 443 10.29 -6.07 1.91
CA SER A 443 10.12 -4.73 2.49
C SER A 443 9.71 -4.77 3.98
N ILE A 444 9.19 -5.91 4.46
CA ILE A 444 8.76 -6.10 5.85
C ILE A 444 9.96 -6.48 6.72
N ARG A 445 10.22 -5.72 7.79
CA ARG A 445 11.40 -5.95 8.65
C ARG A 445 11.32 -7.31 9.35
N GLY A 446 12.43 -8.05 9.33
CA GLY A 446 12.53 -9.36 9.99
C GLY A 446 11.88 -10.52 9.24
N TRP A 447 11.38 -10.29 8.02
CA TRP A 447 10.83 -11.32 7.14
C TRP A 447 11.83 -11.70 6.03
N GLN A 448 11.61 -12.87 5.44
CA GLN A 448 12.37 -13.42 4.31
C GLN A 448 11.39 -14.03 3.30
N GLY A 449 11.70 -13.95 2.01
CA GLY A 449 10.90 -14.55 0.94
C GLY A 449 11.60 -15.74 0.30
N GLN A 450 10.80 -16.68 -0.22
CA GLN A 450 11.27 -17.79 -1.05
C GLN A 450 10.37 -17.90 -2.29
N GLN A 451 10.99 -18.06 -3.45
CA GLN A 451 10.31 -18.38 -4.70
C GLN A 451 10.24 -19.89 -4.84
N LEU A 452 9.02 -20.42 -4.90
CA LEU A 452 8.74 -21.86 -4.87
C LEU A 452 7.97 -22.25 -6.14
N THR A 453 8.19 -23.45 -6.65
CA THR A 453 7.41 -24.03 -7.76
C THR A 453 6.88 -25.43 -7.41
N LEU A 454 5.74 -25.79 -7.97
CA LEU A 454 5.06 -27.06 -7.74
C LEU A 454 5.21 -27.98 -8.97
N THR A 455 5.99 -29.04 -8.83
CA THR A 455 6.28 -30.02 -9.89
C THR A 455 5.39 -31.26 -9.86
N THR A 456 4.54 -31.41 -8.84
CA THR A 456 3.52 -32.48 -8.72
C THR A 456 2.08 -31.96 -8.89
N LYS A 457 1.11 -32.88 -8.95
CA LYS A 457 -0.33 -32.54 -9.01
C LYS A 457 -0.90 -32.01 -7.69
N GLU A 458 -0.23 -32.26 -6.57
CA GLU A 458 -0.59 -31.81 -5.24
C GLU A 458 0.62 -31.96 -4.32
N SER A 459 0.85 -30.97 -3.45
CA SER A 459 1.78 -31.05 -2.33
C SER A 459 1.30 -30.14 -1.18
N SER A 460 2.11 -29.97 -0.14
CA SER A 460 1.78 -29.09 0.99
C SER A 460 3.00 -28.38 1.59
N ILE A 461 2.77 -27.18 2.11
CA ILE A 461 3.75 -26.38 2.85
C ILE A 461 3.38 -26.42 4.33
N VAL A 462 4.32 -26.78 5.20
CA VAL A 462 4.16 -26.84 6.65
C VAL A 462 5.03 -25.77 7.30
N PHE A 463 4.47 -25.03 8.25
CA PHE A 463 5.21 -24.01 9.01
C PHE A 463 5.56 -24.58 10.38
N ILE A 464 6.82 -24.45 10.76
CA ILE A 464 7.40 -24.97 11.99
C ILE A 464 8.05 -23.79 12.73
N VAL A 465 7.48 -23.40 13.87
CA VAL A 465 8.13 -22.46 14.80
C VAL A 465 8.85 -23.27 15.88
N ILE A 466 10.15 -23.07 15.97
CA ILE A 466 10.99 -23.64 17.03
C ILE A 466 11.20 -22.53 18.06
N SER A 467 10.57 -22.66 19.22
CA SER A 467 10.86 -21.84 20.39
C SER A 467 11.92 -22.51 21.27
N TYR A 468 12.36 -21.84 22.34
CA TYR A 468 13.36 -22.39 23.27
C TYR A 468 12.85 -23.60 24.08
N GLU A 469 11.54 -23.83 24.17
CA GLU A 469 10.95 -24.91 24.98
C GLU A 469 9.95 -25.79 24.20
N ASP A 470 9.27 -25.27 23.17
CA ASP A 470 8.26 -26.00 22.36
C ASP A 470 8.46 -25.86 20.85
N ILE A 471 8.10 -26.93 20.10
CA ILE A 471 7.96 -26.91 18.64
C ILE A 471 6.48 -26.76 18.29
N THR A 472 6.09 -25.61 17.73
CA THR A 472 4.72 -25.37 17.25
C THR A 472 4.65 -25.61 15.75
N THR A 473 3.92 -26.65 15.34
CA THR A 473 3.58 -26.89 13.93
C THR A 473 2.20 -26.32 13.60
N PHE A 474 2.13 -25.54 12.52
CA PHE A 474 0.86 -25.00 12.04
C PHE A 474 0.20 -25.97 11.05
N ARG A 475 -1.07 -25.72 10.74
CA ARG A 475 -1.83 -26.50 9.76
C ARG A 475 -1.14 -26.42 8.39
N ALA A 476 -1.00 -27.53 7.70
CA ALA A 476 -0.41 -27.55 6.37
C ALA A 476 -1.25 -26.73 5.37
N ILE A 477 -0.61 -25.86 4.59
CA ILE A 477 -1.23 -25.24 3.41
C ILE A 477 -1.18 -26.28 2.29
N SER A 478 -2.34 -26.65 1.75
CA SER A 478 -2.40 -27.52 0.57
C SER A 478 -2.13 -26.71 -0.70
N TRP A 479 -1.31 -27.23 -1.62
CA TRP A 479 -1.02 -26.58 -2.89
C TRP A 479 -1.38 -27.51 -4.03
N LYS A 480 -2.28 -27.05 -4.89
CA LYS A 480 -2.73 -27.77 -6.10
C LYS A 480 -2.68 -26.83 -7.29
N PRO A 481 -2.20 -27.25 -8.47
CA PRO A 481 -2.52 -26.55 -9.71
C PRO A 481 -4.05 -26.56 -9.87
N SER A 482 -4.61 -25.49 -10.44
CA SER A 482 -6.04 -25.51 -10.77
C SER A 482 -6.29 -26.45 -11.95
N SER A 483 -7.43 -27.14 -11.99
CA SER A 483 -7.99 -27.62 -13.26
C SER A 483 -8.34 -26.47 -14.19
N ASP A 484 -8.65 -25.32 -13.58
CA ASP A 484 -9.12 -24.10 -14.19
C ASP A 484 -7.99 -23.06 -14.09
N GLU A 485 -6.85 -23.30 -14.75
CA GLU A 485 -5.84 -22.26 -14.97
C GLU A 485 -6.47 -21.20 -15.88
N GLN A 486 -6.45 -19.91 -15.50
CA GLN A 486 -7.07 -18.83 -16.29
C GLN A 486 -6.02 -17.94 -16.97
N PRO A 487 -6.26 -17.51 -18.23
CA PRO A 487 -5.36 -16.60 -18.93
C PRO A 487 -5.06 -15.29 -18.20
N SER A 488 -3.89 -14.70 -18.47
CA SER A 488 -3.46 -13.44 -17.86
C SER A 488 -2.62 -12.56 -18.79
N LEU A 489 -2.72 -11.23 -18.65
CA LEU A 489 -1.73 -10.31 -19.21
C LEU A 489 -0.48 -10.29 -18.32
N ARG A 490 0.70 -10.37 -18.94
CA ARG A 490 2.01 -10.30 -18.27
C ARG A 490 2.93 -9.33 -19.02
N GLY A 491 3.73 -8.57 -18.28
CA GLY A 491 4.68 -7.60 -18.81
C GLY A 491 5.09 -6.60 -17.73
N LEU A 492 6.16 -5.83 -18.00
CA LEU A 492 6.72 -4.84 -17.09
C LEU A 492 5.70 -3.74 -16.73
N LYS A 493 5.34 -3.65 -15.45
CA LYS A 493 4.40 -2.64 -14.91
C LYS A 493 5.14 -1.40 -14.43
N LEU A 494 4.47 -0.24 -14.44
CA LEU A 494 4.94 0.95 -13.73
C LEU A 494 4.74 0.73 -12.22
N LYS A 495 5.77 1.04 -11.42
CA LYS A 495 5.76 0.89 -9.96
C LYS A 495 4.51 1.50 -9.33
N GLY A 496 3.82 0.72 -8.50
CA GLY A 496 2.63 1.16 -7.79
C GLY A 496 1.40 1.46 -8.67
N LYS A 497 1.30 0.95 -9.92
CA LYS A 497 0.10 1.14 -10.74
C LYS A 497 -0.49 -0.15 -11.32
N LYS A 498 -1.74 -0.46 -11.00
CA LYS A 498 -2.41 -1.63 -11.58
C LYS A 498 -2.77 -1.38 -13.04
N SER A 499 -2.30 -2.28 -13.90
CA SER A 499 -2.48 -2.27 -15.35
C SER A 499 -1.87 -1.07 -16.10
N VAL A 500 -0.90 -0.37 -15.53
CA VAL A 500 -0.04 0.56 -16.31
C VAL A 500 1.27 -0.16 -16.60
N TYR A 501 1.61 -0.31 -17.89
CA TYR A 501 2.78 -1.04 -18.36
C TYR A 501 3.82 -0.09 -18.99
N LEU A 502 5.10 -0.45 -18.81
CA LEU A 502 6.26 0.20 -19.41
C LEU A 502 6.65 -0.43 -20.76
N GLU A 503 6.19 -1.64 -21.01
CA GLU A 503 6.26 -2.35 -22.30
C GLU A 503 4.85 -2.75 -22.76
N ILE A 504 4.73 -3.40 -23.92
CA ILE A 504 3.45 -3.94 -24.40
C ILE A 504 3.24 -5.32 -23.76
N PRO A 505 2.18 -5.53 -22.94
CA PRO A 505 1.99 -6.81 -22.27
C PRO A 505 1.67 -7.93 -23.27
N THR A 506 2.14 -9.13 -22.96
CA THR A 506 1.79 -10.38 -23.65
C THR A 506 0.60 -11.03 -22.95
N PHE A 507 -0.37 -11.53 -23.72
CA PHE A 507 -1.44 -12.37 -23.18
C PHE A 507 -0.97 -13.83 -23.12
N TRP A 508 -1.08 -14.45 -21.95
CA TRP A 508 -0.65 -15.82 -21.72
C TRP A 508 -1.86 -16.72 -21.49
N TYR A 509 -1.98 -17.76 -22.31
CA TYR A 509 -3.04 -18.77 -22.26
C TYR A 509 -2.51 -20.04 -21.56
N PRO A 510 -3.32 -20.76 -20.74
CA PRO A 510 -2.91 -21.96 -20.02
C PRO A 510 -2.64 -23.17 -20.95
N PRO A 511 -2.02 -24.25 -20.42
CA PRO A 511 -1.91 -25.54 -21.10
C PRO A 511 -3.28 -26.10 -21.53
N ILE A 512 -3.34 -26.76 -22.68
CA ILE A 512 -4.58 -27.35 -23.23
C ILE A 512 -4.32 -28.66 -23.97
N GLU A 513 -5.25 -29.62 -23.82
CA GLU A 513 -5.17 -30.96 -24.43
C GLU A 513 -5.61 -30.99 -25.91
N GLY A 514 -6.30 -29.95 -26.39
CA GLY A 514 -6.87 -29.86 -27.73
C GLY A 514 -6.80 -28.44 -28.29
N GLU A 515 -6.96 -28.31 -29.61
CA GLU A 515 -6.92 -27.03 -30.33
C GLU A 515 -8.09 -26.12 -29.93
N ILE A 516 -7.81 -24.84 -29.65
CA ILE A 516 -8.82 -23.82 -29.33
C ILE A 516 -8.72 -22.63 -30.28
N SER A 517 -9.82 -22.39 -31.00
CA SER A 517 -10.08 -21.15 -31.72
C SER A 517 -10.38 -20.03 -30.72
N LEU A 518 -9.51 -19.01 -30.66
CA LEU A 518 -9.58 -17.89 -29.73
C LEU A 518 -9.75 -16.58 -30.51
N ASN A 519 -10.91 -15.95 -30.36
CA ASN A 519 -11.16 -14.61 -30.90
C ASN A 519 -10.50 -13.56 -30.01
N ILE A 520 -9.95 -12.53 -30.65
CA ILE A 520 -9.20 -11.44 -30.02
C ILE A 520 -9.70 -10.12 -30.61
N SER A 521 -10.07 -9.16 -29.77
CA SER A 521 -10.28 -7.75 -30.15
C SER A 521 -9.39 -6.87 -29.29
N ILE A 522 -8.74 -5.87 -29.90
CA ILE A 522 -7.93 -4.88 -29.17
C ILE A 522 -8.36 -3.48 -29.60
N GLU A 523 -8.65 -2.63 -28.63
CA GLU A 523 -9.21 -1.29 -28.80
C GLU A 523 -8.34 -0.26 -28.10
N ASN A 524 -8.00 0.83 -28.79
CA ASN A 524 -7.40 2.01 -28.18
C ASN A 524 -8.53 2.89 -27.62
N ILE A 525 -8.62 2.93 -26.30
CA ILE A 525 -9.64 3.68 -25.55
C ILE A 525 -9.41 5.19 -25.71
N THR A 526 -8.14 5.63 -25.72
CA THR A 526 -7.77 7.06 -25.84
C THR A 526 -8.27 7.69 -27.13
N HIS A 527 -8.23 6.95 -28.24
CA HIS A 527 -8.63 7.40 -29.57
C HIS A 527 -9.98 6.83 -30.04
N GLN A 528 -10.71 6.16 -29.15
CA GLN A 528 -12.01 5.53 -29.43
C GLN A 528 -12.01 4.68 -30.71
N LYS A 529 -11.02 3.78 -30.84
CA LYS A 529 -10.77 3.03 -32.08
C LYS A 529 -10.34 1.58 -31.84
N THR A 530 -11.07 0.63 -32.42
CA THR A 530 -10.63 -0.76 -32.59
C THR A 530 -9.38 -0.83 -33.48
N LEU A 531 -8.32 -1.48 -32.99
CA LEU A 531 -7.08 -1.72 -33.74
C LEU A 531 -7.16 -3.01 -34.56
N ILE A 532 -7.66 -4.08 -33.95
CA ILE A 532 -7.81 -5.40 -34.59
C ILE A 532 -9.02 -6.13 -34.02
N THR A 533 -9.64 -6.96 -34.86
CA THR A 533 -10.48 -8.08 -34.44
C THR A 533 -10.07 -9.27 -35.29
N THR A 534 -9.65 -10.37 -34.67
CA THR A 534 -9.07 -11.54 -35.35
C THR A 534 -9.36 -12.83 -34.58
N THR A 535 -9.04 -13.97 -35.16
CA THR A 535 -9.09 -15.28 -34.50
C THR A 535 -7.71 -15.92 -34.60
N GLU A 536 -7.08 -16.17 -33.46
CA GLU A 536 -5.84 -16.95 -33.33
C GLU A 536 -6.18 -18.40 -32.99
N ILE A 537 -5.30 -19.35 -33.34
CA ILE A 537 -5.48 -20.77 -33.04
C ILE A 537 -4.46 -21.18 -31.97
N VAL A 538 -4.93 -21.41 -30.75
CA VAL A 538 -4.11 -21.92 -29.64
C VAL A 538 -3.97 -23.43 -29.82
N GLN A 539 -2.73 -23.91 -29.92
CA GLN A 539 -2.41 -25.31 -30.20
C GLN A 539 -2.42 -26.16 -28.91
N PRO A 540 -2.52 -27.49 -28.98
CA PRO A 540 -2.33 -28.36 -27.82
C PRO A 540 -0.92 -28.18 -27.21
N SER A 541 -0.81 -28.05 -25.88
CA SER A 541 0.49 -28.01 -25.17
C SER A 541 0.36 -28.29 -23.67
N ASP A 542 1.43 -28.85 -23.11
CA ASP A 542 1.75 -29.00 -21.68
C ASP A 542 2.10 -27.67 -20.98
N ARG A 543 2.35 -26.60 -21.75
CA ARG A 543 2.87 -25.32 -21.27
C ARG A 543 1.94 -24.16 -21.58
N TRP A 544 2.11 -23.08 -20.82
CA TRP A 544 1.47 -21.81 -21.11
C TRP A 544 1.96 -21.24 -22.45
N GLN A 545 1.06 -20.73 -23.27
CA GLN A 545 1.36 -20.14 -24.58
C GLN A 545 1.28 -18.62 -24.53
N ALA A 546 2.29 -17.97 -25.10
CA ALA A 546 2.35 -16.53 -25.27
C ALA A 546 1.64 -16.11 -26.56
N ILE A 547 0.75 -15.12 -26.46
CA ILE A 547 0.17 -14.36 -27.56
C ILE A 547 0.62 -12.90 -27.40
N PRO A 548 1.75 -12.50 -28.01
CA PRO A 548 2.27 -11.14 -27.92
C PRO A 548 1.30 -10.13 -28.54
N LEU A 549 1.03 -9.02 -27.83
CA LEU A 549 0.10 -7.98 -28.29
C LEU A 549 0.80 -6.85 -29.07
N ASP A 550 2.13 -6.84 -29.09
CA ASP A 550 3.00 -5.96 -29.89
C ASP A 550 2.84 -6.17 -31.40
N LYS A 551 2.35 -7.34 -31.82
CA LYS A 551 1.81 -7.60 -33.17
C LYS A 551 0.76 -6.58 -33.62
N TRP A 552 0.03 -5.95 -32.68
CA TRP A 552 -1.15 -5.14 -32.96
C TRP A 552 -1.13 -3.75 -32.30
N ILE A 553 -0.42 -3.59 -31.18
CA ILE A 553 -0.19 -2.32 -30.51
C ILE A 553 1.21 -1.81 -30.87
N THR A 554 1.33 -0.56 -31.31
CA THR A 554 2.60 0.01 -31.81
C THR A 554 2.97 1.36 -31.18
N VAL A 555 2.11 1.90 -30.31
CA VAL A 555 2.29 3.22 -29.67
C VAL A 555 1.83 3.18 -28.21
N PRO A 556 2.33 4.08 -27.33
CA PRO A 556 1.78 4.31 -26.00
C PRO A 556 0.31 4.77 -26.05
N GLY A 557 -0.47 4.47 -25.01
CA GLY A 557 -1.90 4.79 -24.95
C GLY A 557 -2.67 3.94 -23.93
N LYS A 558 -3.99 4.11 -23.86
CA LYS A 558 -4.90 3.27 -23.05
C LYS A 558 -5.64 2.28 -23.94
N TYR A 559 -5.75 1.05 -23.50
CA TYR A 559 -6.18 -0.10 -24.29
C TYR A 559 -7.18 -0.98 -23.53
N GLU A 560 -8.08 -1.62 -24.27
CA GLU A 560 -8.80 -2.82 -23.84
C GLU A 560 -8.46 -3.97 -24.78
N ALA A 561 -8.08 -5.12 -24.24
CA ALA A 561 -7.91 -6.36 -24.99
C ALA A 561 -8.94 -7.39 -24.49
N ARG A 562 -9.78 -7.88 -25.41
CA ARG A 562 -10.86 -8.84 -25.17
C ARG A 562 -10.55 -10.14 -25.88
N PHE A 563 -10.68 -11.26 -25.19
CA PHE A 563 -10.36 -12.60 -25.66
C PHE A 563 -11.55 -13.53 -25.39
N TRP A 564 -11.97 -14.35 -26.37
CA TRP A 564 -13.08 -15.29 -26.15
C TRP A 564 -13.08 -16.50 -27.07
N ASN A 565 -13.61 -17.60 -26.56
CA ASN A 565 -13.94 -18.81 -27.32
C ASN A 565 -15.41 -19.19 -27.07
N GLN A 566 -15.81 -20.43 -27.40
CA GLN A 566 -17.20 -20.89 -27.22
C GLN A 566 -17.63 -21.00 -25.75
N SER A 567 -16.70 -21.14 -24.81
CA SER A 567 -16.98 -21.45 -23.39
C SER A 567 -16.62 -20.30 -22.44
N HIS A 568 -15.61 -19.50 -22.77
CA HIS A 568 -15.02 -18.51 -21.87
C HIS A 568 -14.78 -17.16 -22.55
N ARG A 569 -14.80 -16.10 -21.73
CA ARG A 569 -14.62 -14.70 -22.13
C ARG A 569 -13.76 -13.96 -21.10
N TRP A 570 -12.81 -13.17 -21.57
CA TRP A 570 -11.88 -12.37 -20.77
C TRP A 570 -11.75 -10.96 -21.36
N SER A 571 -11.63 -9.95 -20.49
CA SER A 571 -11.29 -8.57 -20.89
C SER A 571 -10.30 -7.98 -19.89
N TYR A 572 -9.31 -7.25 -20.42
CA TYR A 572 -8.28 -6.57 -19.63
C TYR A 572 -8.13 -5.14 -20.15
N LYS A 573 -8.25 -4.16 -19.25
CA LYS A 573 -7.98 -2.74 -19.53
C LYS A 573 -6.62 -2.35 -18.97
N PHE A 574 -5.83 -1.66 -19.77
CA PHE A 574 -4.46 -1.29 -19.42
C PHE A 574 -3.98 -0.01 -20.11
N GLU A 575 -2.88 0.55 -19.63
CA GLU A 575 -2.15 1.67 -20.23
C GLU A 575 -0.74 1.20 -20.59
N ILE A 576 -0.17 1.74 -21.67
CA ILE A 576 1.24 1.59 -22.03
C ILE A 576 1.83 3.00 -22.06
N GLN A 577 2.93 3.23 -21.34
CA GLN A 577 3.59 4.53 -21.27
C GLN A 577 4.83 4.67 -22.16
N SER A 578 5.47 3.55 -22.53
CA SER A 578 6.71 3.54 -23.31
C SER A 578 6.81 2.32 -24.24
N ASN A 579 7.67 2.42 -25.25
CA ASN A 579 8.03 1.31 -26.14
C ASN A 579 9.31 0.60 -25.63
N TYR A 580 9.41 0.38 -24.32
CA TYR A 580 10.53 -0.34 -23.72
C TYR A 580 10.35 -1.86 -23.92
N GLN A 581 11.45 -2.62 -23.93
CA GLN A 581 11.46 -4.09 -23.97
C GLN A 581 12.69 -4.59 -23.21
N ILE A 582 12.52 -5.53 -22.27
CA ILE A 582 13.65 -6.12 -21.54
C ILE A 582 14.20 -7.35 -22.28
N THR A 583 15.41 -7.24 -22.82
CA THR A 583 16.12 -8.33 -23.51
C THR A 583 17.04 -9.12 -22.57
N GLY A 584 16.48 -9.82 -21.57
CA GLY A 584 17.22 -10.78 -20.76
C GLY A 584 16.69 -10.97 -19.34
N LYS A 585 16.92 -12.16 -18.75
CA LYS A 585 16.79 -12.38 -17.31
C LYS A 585 18.11 -12.02 -16.63
N PRO A 586 18.13 -11.25 -15.52
CA PRO A 586 19.34 -11.04 -14.74
C PRO A 586 19.69 -12.29 -13.91
N GLU A 587 20.97 -12.63 -13.82
CA GLU A 587 21.49 -13.63 -12.89
C GLU A 587 21.97 -12.96 -11.60
N ILE A 588 21.40 -13.33 -10.46
CA ILE A 588 21.80 -12.83 -9.14
C ILE A 588 23.14 -13.46 -8.74
N LYS A 589 24.04 -12.65 -8.18
CA LYS A 589 25.39 -13.05 -7.74
C LYS A 589 25.60 -12.61 -6.29
N ASN A 590 26.38 -13.36 -5.52
CA ASN A 590 26.71 -12.98 -4.14
C ASN A 590 27.34 -11.58 -4.09
N LEU A 591 26.88 -10.78 -3.13
CA LEU A 591 27.40 -9.43 -2.90
C LEU A 591 28.92 -9.43 -2.68
N LYS A 592 29.62 -8.60 -3.42
CA LYS A 592 31.05 -8.30 -3.23
C LYS A 592 31.22 -6.82 -2.97
N ILE A 593 32.10 -6.49 -2.05
CA ILE A 593 32.48 -5.12 -1.72
C ILE A 593 33.96 -4.98 -2.03
N SER A 594 34.34 -3.95 -2.77
CA SER A 594 35.73 -3.65 -3.10
C SER A 594 35.98 -2.15 -3.01
N LEU A 595 37.25 -1.75 -2.90
CA LEU A 595 37.67 -0.41 -3.28
C LEU A 595 37.96 -0.42 -4.78
N VAL A 596 37.71 0.69 -5.47
CA VAL A 596 37.92 0.79 -6.93
C VAL A 596 39.36 0.37 -7.30
N ASN A 597 39.48 -0.52 -8.29
CA ASN A 597 40.72 -1.19 -8.72
C ASN A 597 41.38 -2.12 -7.68
N GLN A 598 40.65 -2.66 -6.70
CA GLN A 598 41.17 -3.60 -5.70
C GLN A 598 40.36 -4.91 -5.62
N SER A 599 40.95 -5.94 -5.01
CA SER A 599 40.27 -7.22 -4.76
C SER A 599 39.10 -7.08 -3.77
N PRO A 600 38.09 -7.97 -3.82
CA PRO A 600 37.00 -7.99 -2.85
C PRO A 600 37.48 -8.09 -1.40
N ILE A 601 36.81 -7.36 -0.52
CA ILE A 601 37.13 -7.17 0.89
C ILE A 601 36.35 -8.20 1.72
N ALA A 602 37.07 -9.03 2.48
CA ALA A 602 36.49 -10.17 3.20
C ALA A 602 35.90 -9.83 4.58
N GLN A 603 36.15 -8.64 5.13
CA GLN A 603 35.65 -8.21 6.44
C GLN A 603 35.28 -6.72 6.43
N LEU A 604 34.17 -6.39 7.07
CA LEU A 604 33.71 -5.02 7.32
C LEU A 604 33.85 -4.66 8.81
N PRO A 605 33.99 -3.36 9.16
CA PRO A 605 34.06 -2.20 8.26
C PRO A 605 35.46 -1.97 7.70
N ILE A 606 35.54 -1.30 6.55
CA ILE A 606 36.80 -0.73 6.04
C ILE A 606 37.30 0.32 7.05
N LEU A 607 38.59 0.29 7.39
CA LEU A 607 39.21 1.25 8.31
C LEU A 607 39.98 2.32 7.53
N CYS A 608 39.95 3.56 8.03
CA CYS A 608 40.74 4.68 7.52
C CYS A 608 41.42 5.42 8.68
N ASP A 609 42.72 5.67 8.55
CA ASP A 609 43.56 6.32 9.58
C ASP A 609 43.34 7.84 9.71
N SER A 610 42.57 8.45 8.81
CA SER A 610 42.41 9.90 8.69
C SER A 610 41.13 10.27 7.95
N ALA A 611 40.59 11.47 8.24
CA ALA A 611 39.41 12.01 7.58
C ALA A 611 39.63 12.16 6.07
N ASP A 612 40.78 12.67 5.65
CA ASP A 612 41.08 12.87 4.21
C ASP A 612 41.10 11.54 3.44
N LYS A 613 41.68 10.48 4.02
CA LYS A 613 41.67 9.14 3.41
C LYS A 613 40.33 8.43 3.48
N PHE A 614 39.43 8.82 4.40
CA PHE A 614 38.02 8.42 4.37
C PHE A 614 37.34 9.08 3.17
N TRP A 615 37.37 10.42 3.06
CA TRP A 615 36.72 11.15 1.97
C TRP A 615 37.26 10.80 0.59
N ALA A 616 38.54 10.45 0.47
CA ALA A 616 39.17 10.01 -0.78
C ALA A 616 38.85 8.55 -1.22
N LYS A 617 37.89 7.85 -0.59
CA LYS A 617 37.50 6.50 -1.04
C LYS A 617 36.39 6.51 -2.09
N GLU A 618 36.55 5.60 -3.04
CA GLU A 618 35.48 5.09 -3.90
C GLU A 618 35.29 3.60 -3.60
N ILE A 619 34.07 3.22 -3.25
CA ILE A 619 33.69 1.86 -2.85
C ILE A 619 32.74 1.29 -3.91
N GLN A 620 33.02 0.09 -4.40
CA GLN A 620 32.22 -0.59 -5.41
C GLN A 620 31.52 -1.81 -4.78
N LEU A 621 30.20 -1.85 -4.92
CA LEU A 621 29.32 -2.97 -4.61
C LEU A 621 28.99 -3.70 -5.92
N GLU A 622 29.24 -5.01 -5.99
CA GLU A 622 28.88 -5.88 -7.11
C GLU A 622 27.92 -6.98 -6.64
N GLY A 623 26.98 -7.40 -7.48
CA GLY A 623 26.02 -8.46 -7.10
C GLY A 623 24.84 -7.94 -6.28
N LEU A 624 24.49 -6.67 -6.49
CA LEU A 624 23.15 -6.16 -6.17
C LEU A 624 22.15 -6.64 -7.23
N LEU A 625 20.85 -6.52 -6.95
CA LEU A 625 19.86 -6.60 -8.01
C LEU A 625 20.06 -5.43 -8.99
N PRO A 626 19.76 -5.59 -10.30
CA PRO A 626 19.66 -4.46 -11.20
C PRO A 626 18.73 -3.39 -10.61
N LEU A 627 19.14 -2.13 -10.62
CA LEU A 627 18.37 -1.00 -10.07
C LEU A 627 18.07 -1.09 -8.55
N GLU A 628 18.74 -1.96 -7.78
CA GLU A 628 18.58 -2.04 -6.31
C GLU A 628 18.86 -0.69 -5.64
N THR A 629 17.93 -0.21 -4.81
CA THR A 629 18.11 1.04 -4.05
C THR A 629 18.72 0.75 -2.70
N ILE A 630 19.98 1.13 -2.53
CA ILE A 630 20.73 1.05 -1.27
C ILE A 630 20.51 2.32 -0.46
N SER A 631 20.15 2.14 0.81
CA SER A 631 20.07 3.24 1.78
C SER A 631 21.42 3.43 2.46
N LEU A 632 21.85 4.68 2.59
CA LEU A 632 23.15 5.08 3.11
C LEU A 632 22.97 5.99 4.33
N TYR A 633 23.70 5.70 5.40
CA TYR A 633 23.68 6.47 6.64
C TYR A 633 25.11 6.96 6.92
N LEU A 634 25.35 8.23 6.69
CA LEU A 634 26.64 8.88 6.93
C LEU A 634 26.62 9.57 8.29
N TYR A 635 27.59 9.27 9.13
CA TYR A 635 27.69 9.74 10.51
C TYR A 635 28.91 10.65 10.65
N ASP A 636 28.75 11.77 11.37
CA ASP A 636 29.81 12.23 12.26
C ASP A 636 29.42 11.92 13.72
N LYS A 637 30.09 12.52 14.72
CA LYS A 637 29.79 12.26 16.14
C LYS A 637 28.56 13.01 16.68
N GLN A 638 27.97 13.90 15.88
CA GLN A 638 26.92 14.83 16.27
C GLN A 638 25.68 14.69 15.37
N GLU A 639 25.88 14.48 14.07
CA GLU A 639 24.81 14.37 13.07
C GLU A 639 24.83 13.02 12.33
N THR A 640 23.68 12.67 11.75
CA THR A 640 23.51 11.49 10.90
C THR A 640 22.68 11.88 9.69
N ILE A 641 23.23 11.65 8.50
CA ILE A 641 22.64 12.05 7.23
C ILE A 641 22.25 10.80 6.44
N PHE A 642 20.99 10.77 6.03
CA PHE A 642 20.42 9.75 5.17
C PHE A 642 20.59 10.13 3.69
N SER A 643 21.01 9.17 2.88
CA SER A 643 21.00 9.25 1.42
C SER A 643 20.54 7.92 0.83
N GLN A 644 20.21 7.92 -0.46
CA GLN A 644 19.92 6.70 -1.21
C GLN A 644 20.68 6.72 -2.52
N CYS A 645 21.18 5.56 -2.94
CA CYS A 645 21.88 5.37 -4.19
C CYS A 645 21.35 4.12 -4.88
N GLN A 646 21.24 4.17 -6.20
CA GLN A 646 20.68 3.08 -7.00
C GLN A 646 21.79 2.35 -7.76
N ALA A 647 21.75 1.01 -7.77
CA ALA A 647 22.61 0.21 -8.63
C ALA A 647 22.25 0.44 -10.12
N ASP A 648 23.20 0.14 -11.01
CA ASP A 648 22.96 0.16 -12.45
C ASP A 648 22.13 -1.05 -12.93
N SER A 649 21.93 -1.17 -14.23
CA SER A 649 21.20 -2.28 -14.86
C SER A 649 21.94 -3.62 -14.84
N LEU A 650 23.16 -3.69 -14.29
CA LEU A 650 24.00 -4.88 -14.17
C LEU A 650 24.22 -5.30 -12.71
N GLY A 651 23.68 -4.57 -11.74
CA GLY A 651 23.83 -4.85 -10.30
C GLY A 651 25.13 -4.31 -9.69
N PHE A 652 25.69 -3.25 -10.27
CA PHE A 652 26.84 -2.52 -9.72
C PHE A 652 26.41 -1.17 -9.10
N LEU A 653 26.98 -0.82 -7.95
CA LEU A 653 26.87 0.52 -7.37
C LEU A 653 28.26 1.02 -6.96
N CYS A 654 28.63 2.21 -7.44
CA CYS A 654 29.84 2.91 -7.00
C CYS A 654 29.47 4.06 -6.06
N ILE A 655 30.12 4.12 -4.90
CA ILE A 655 29.93 5.14 -3.86
C ILE A 655 31.24 5.91 -3.71
N ASN A 656 31.30 7.11 -4.27
CA ASN A 656 32.39 8.07 -4.05
C ASN A 656 32.10 8.90 -2.79
N LEU A 657 32.96 8.83 -1.77
CA LEU A 657 32.68 9.47 -0.48
C LEU A 657 32.84 10.99 -0.51
N ALA A 658 33.72 11.54 -1.35
CA ALA A 658 33.89 12.98 -1.50
C ALA A 658 32.60 13.69 -1.97
N SER A 659 31.69 12.97 -2.65
CA SER A 659 30.37 13.51 -3.02
C SER A 659 29.52 13.94 -1.81
N PHE A 660 29.73 13.32 -0.64
CA PHE A 660 29.03 13.64 0.61
C PHE A 660 29.80 14.60 1.53
N TYR A 661 31.01 15.03 1.17
CA TYR A 661 31.90 15.86 2.01
C TYR A 661 31.22 17.14 2.53
N ASN A 662 30.42 17.79 1.68
CA ASN A 662 29.74 19.06 2.00
C ASN A 662 28.44 18.89 2.81
N LEU A 663 28.07 17.67 3.21
CA LEU A 663 26.81 17.40 3.90
C LEU A 663 26.96 17.43 5.43
N LEU A 664 28.06 16.88 5.96
CA LEU A 664 28.39 16.89 7.39
C LEU A 664 29.32 18.07 7.75
N SER A 665 29.59 18.28 9.05
CA SER A 665 30.50 19.35 9.48
C SER A 665 31.95 18.99 9.15
N PRO A 666 32.67 19.78 8.31
CA PRO A 666 34.05 19.47 7.92
C PRO A 666 35.05 19.58 9.07
N SER A 667 34.63 20.10 10.23
CA SER A 667 35.44 20.13 11.46
C SER A 667 35.41 18.81 12.26
N SER A 668 34.64 17.80 11.85
CA SER A 668 34.68 16.50 12.54
C SER A 668 35.98 15.74 12.24
N ASN A 669 36.57 15.18 13.30
CA ASN A 669 37.75 14.33 13.22
C ASN A 669 37.41 12.84 13.00
N TRP A 670 36.13 12.51 12.80
CA TRP A 670 35.64 11.14 12.67
C TRP A 670 34.36 11.06 11.86
N TYR A 671 34.31 10.07 10.98
CA TYR A 671 33.17 9.76 10.12
C TYR A 671 32.96 8.24 10.03
N ALA A 672 31.72 7.83 9.78
CA ALA A 672 31.40 6.47 9.35
C ALA A 672 30.32 6.50 8.27
N LEU A 673 30.30 5.50 7.41
CA LEU A 673 29.20 5.23 6.49
C LEU A 673 28.69 3.81 6.75
N ASP A 674 27.39 3.69 6.98
CA ASP A 674 26.67 2.42 6.98
C ASP A 674 25.85 2.33 5.70
N PHE A 675 25.71 1.11 5.19
CA PHE A 675 24.82 0.79 4.08
C PHE A 675 23.73 -0.17 4.57
N GLN A 676 22.55 -0.09 3.96
CA GLN A 676 21.42 -0.94 4.26
C GLN A 676 20.73 -1.35 2.96
N ARG A 677 20.66 -2.66 2.73
CA ARG A 677 19.81 -3.28 1.70
C ARG A 677 18.38 -3.39 2.18
N LEU A 678 17.43 -3.53 1.25
CA LEU A 678 16.02 -3.68 1.60
C LEU A 678 15.77 -4.92 2.48
N GLY A 679 15.20 -4.73 3.68
CA GLY A 679 14.87 -5.82 4.60
C GLY A 679 16.01 -6.34 5.48
N GLU A 680 17.23 -5.81 5.32
CA GLU A 680 18.39 -6.06 6.18
C GLU A 680 18.53 -4.96 7.24
N ASP A 681 19.33 -5.19 8.28
CA ASP A 681 19.72 -4.14 9.23
C ASP A 681 20.97 -3.39 8.71
N ALA A 682 21.11 -2.10 9.06
CA ALA A 682 22.22 -1.29 8.57
C ALA A 682 23.59 -1.82 9.04
N GLN A 683 24.53 -1.97 8.09
CA GLN A 683 25.84 -2.57 8.32
C GLN A 683 26.95 -1.55 8.03
N ARG A 684 27.96 -1.46 8.91
CA ARG A 684 29.02 -0.46 8.80
C ARG A 684 29.96 -0.78 7.63
N LEU A 685 29.92 0.04 6.58
CA LEU A 685 30.72 -0.13 5.36
C LEU A 685 32.16 0.33 5.60
N ILE A 686 32.31 1.51 6.21
CA ILE A 686 33.61 2.17 6.40
C ILE A 686 33.56 3.13 7.60
N LYS A 687 34.68 3.28 8.32
CA LYS A 687 34.83 4.25 9.42
C LYS A 687 36.24 4.81 9.52
N THR A 688 36.38 6.02 10.07
CA THR A 688 37.68 6.51 10.56
C THR A 688 38.05 5.81 11.86
N GLU A 689 39.35 5.61 12.06
CA GLU A 689 39.95 5.13 13.30
C GLU A 689 40.39 6.34 14.17
N ILE A 690 40.30 6.20 15.49
CA ILE A 690 40.67 7.27 16.43
C ILE A 690 41.80 6.74 17.31
N SER A 691 43.02 7.25 17.12
CA SER A 691 44.11 7.04 18.07
C SER A 691 43.72 7.62 19.43
N PRO A 692 43.82 6.86 20.53
CA PRO A 692 43.53 7.40 21.86
C PRO A 692 44.58 8.45 22.25
N LEU A 693 44.12 9.58 22.79
CA LEU A 693 44.98 10.64 23.33
C LEU A 693 45.67 10.16 24.61
N VAL A 694 46.97 9.89 24.53
CA VAL A 694 47.81 9.50 25.67
C VAL A 694 48.29 10.77 26.38
N ILE A 695 47.37 11.39 27.14
CA ILE A 695 47.68 12.54 27.99
C ILE A 695 48.39 12.04 29.24
N SER A 696 49.56 12.61 29.56
CA SER A 696 50.28 12.31 30.80
C SER A 696 50.48 13.58 31.64
N CYS A 697 50.38 13.42 32.96
CA CYS A 697 50.47 14.53 33.91
C CYS A 697 51.48 14.24 35.02
N THR A 698 52.09 15.30 35.55
CA THR A 698 52.98 15.26 36.72
C THR A 698 52.69 16.45 37.63
N TRP A 699 52.58 16.20 38.93
CA TRP A 699 52.21 17.20 39.93
C TRP A 699 53.42 17.94 40.51
N ALA A 700 53.20 19.21 40.87
CA ALA A 700 54.10 20.03 41.68
C ALA A 700 53.27 20.82 42.71
N HIS A 701 53.94 21.42 43.70
CA HIS A 701 53.29 21.99 44.90
C HIS A 701 52.12 22.96 44.60
N GLN A 702 52.24 23.83 43.61
CA GLN A 702 51.20 24.78 43.18
C GLN A 702 50.90 24.71 41.67
N ALA A 703 51.30 23.64 41.00
CA ALA A 703 51.17 23.51 39.55
C ALA A 703 50.95 22.07 39.11
N ILE A 704 50.27 21.88 37.98
CA ILE A 704 50.25 20.63 37.25
C ILE A 704 50.98 20.82 35.92
N HIS A 705 51.82 19.86 35.57
CA HIS A 705 52.42 19.81 34.24
C HIS A 705 51.73 18.75 33.38
N LEU A 706 51.37 19.13 32.15
CA LEU A 706 50.62 18.32 31.19
C LEU A 706 51.43 18.11 29.91
N SER A 707 51.32 16.93 29.31
CA SER A 707 51.97 16.58 28.04
C SER A 707 51.08 15.62 27.24
N GLY A 708 51.21 15.63 25.90
CA GLY A 708 50.30 14.89 25.00
C GLY A 708 48.98 15.62 24.68
N LEU A 709 48.95 16.96 24.84
CA LEU A 709 47.86 17.81 24.37
C LEU A 709 48.03 18.15 22.88
N LEU A 710 46.94 18.50 22.18
CA LEU A 710 47.00 18.92 20.77
C LEU A 710 47.32 20.41 20.66
N SER A 711 48.10 20.79 19.63
CA SER A 711 48.32 22.21 19.30
C SER A 711 47.01 22.89 18.92
N ASP A 712 46.92 24.20 19.17
CA ASP A 712 45.81 25.08 18.78
C ASP A 712 44.41 24.73 19.35
N GLU A 713 44.24 23.60 20.05
CA GLU A 713 43.04 23.31 20.83
C GLU A 713 43.04 24.06 22.18
N VAL A 714 41.87 24.57 22.57
CA VAL A 714 41.65 25.16 23.91
C VAL A 714 41.29 24.05 24.91
N TYR A 715 41.89 24.12 26.08
CA TYR A 715 41.65 23.22 27.22
C TYR A 715 41.37 24.04 28.49
N SER A 716 40.60 23.49 29.43
CA SER A 716 40.49 24.01 30.81
C SER A 716 40.66 22.88 31.84
N LEU A 717 41.06 23.23 33.06
CA LEU A 717 41.01 22.35 34.23
C LEU A 717 39.76 22.67 35.02
N SER A 718 38.90 21.67 35.27
CA SER A 718 37.78 21.74 36.21
C SER A 718 38.25 21.18 37.56
N CYS A 719 38.40 22.06 38.55
CA CYS A 719 38.90 21.75 39.89
C CYS A 719 37.75 21.80 40.92
N TRP A 720 37.21 20.64 41.30
CA TRP A 720 36.14 20.53 42.31
C TRP A 720 36.74 20.39 43.70
N ASN A 721 36.40 21.28 44.64
CA ASN A 721 36.90 21.25 46.02
C ASN A 721 36.01 20.34 46.88
N LEU A 722 36.58 19.26 47.41
CA LEU A 722 35.89 18.36 48.32
C LEU A 722 35.51 19.03 49.65
N LEU A 723 36.26 20.04 50.12
CA LEU A 723 35.89 20.77 51.36
C LEU A 723 34.69 21.71 51.17
N LEU A 724 34.31 22.00 49.93
CA LEU A 724 33.16 22.87 49.59
C LEU A 724 32.28 22.14 48.53
N PRO A 725 31.67 20.99 48.87
CA PRO A 725 31.11 20.06 47.90
C PRO A 725 29.99 20.67 47.04
N GLU A 726 29.19 21.57 47.62
CA GLU A 726 28.10 22.29 46.95
C GLU A 726 28.57 23.36 45.96
N LYS A 727 29.86 23.74 45.97
CA LYS A 727 30.38 24.75 45.03
C LYS A 727 30.71 24.13 43.68
N ASN A 728 30.31 24.84 42.63
CA ASN A 728 30.72 24.53 41.27
C ASN A 728 32.26 24.48 41.15
N PRO A 729 32.82 23.56 40.33
CA PRO A 729 34.26 23.48 40.11
C PRO A 729 34.86 24.81 39.62
N VAL A 730 36.04 25.14 40.11
CA VAL A 730 36.82 26.28 39.59
C VAL A 730 37.41 25.89 38.24
N GLU A 731 37.11 26.65 37.19
CA GLU A 731 37.72 26.45 35.87
C GLU A 731 38.98 27.30 35.67
N ILE A 732 40.11 26.65 35.36
CA ILE A 732 41.37 27.29 35.00
C ILE A 732 41.59 27.09 33.50
N THR A 733 41.58 28.16 32.71
CA THR A 733 41.84 28.10 31.27
C THR A 733 43.33 27.88 30.97
N ILE A 734 43.62 26.92 30.10
CA ILE A 734 44.98 26.65 29.61
C ILE A 734 45.18 27.47 28.33
N SER A 735 46.30 28.18 28.24
CA SER A 735 46.66 28.91 27.00
C SER A 735 46.85 27.91 25.84
N PRO A 736 46.51 28.27 24.58
CA PRO A 736 46.67 27.37 23.44
C PRO A 736 48.11 26.86 23.31
N VAL A 737 48.26 25.56 23.13
CA VAL A 737 49.57 24.89 23.10
C VAL A 737 50.33 25.32 21.84
N SER A 738 51.52 25.90 22.00
CA SER A 738 52.35 26.21 20.84
C SER A 738 53.01 24.94 20.28
N LEU A 739 53.26 24.91 18.97
CA LEU A 739 53.79 23.77 18.23
C LEU A 739 55.18 23.26 18.68
N ASN A 740 55.84 23.94 19.64
CA ASN A 740 57.16 23.60 20.16
C ASN A 740 57.16 23.23 21.66
N GLU A 741 55.99 23.12 22.31
CA GLU A 741 55.89 22.88 23.76
C GLU A 741 55.36 21.46 24.09
N ASP A 742 56.27 20.49 24.21
CA ASP A 742 55.95 19.11 24.64
C ASP A 742 55.28 19.02 26.03
N LYS A 743 55.46 20.05 26.88
CA LYS A 743 55.05 20.05 28.29
C LYS A 743 54.62 21.44 28.75
N ILE A 744 53.31 21.62 28.98
CA ILE A 744 52.74 22.86 29.56
C ILE A 744 52.78 22.78 31.08
N THR A 745 52.99 23.92 31.74
CA THR A 745 52.84 24.08 33.19
C THR A 745 51.65 24.98 33.48
N VAL A 746 50.63 24.45 34.16
CA VAL A 746 49.46 25.21 34.60
C VAL A 746 49.59 25.48 36.10
N LEU A 747 49.68 26.76 36.48
CA LEU A 747 49.60 27.19 37.87
C LEU A 747 48.17 26.99 38.36
N LEU A 748 48.00 26.37 39.53
CA LEU A 748 46.67 26.08 40.07
C LEU A 748 46.07 27.28 40.78
N ALA A 749 46.85 27.96 41.64
CA ALA A 749 46.44 29.18 42.36
C ALA A 749 45.06 29.09 43.07
N LEU A 750 44.66 27.88 43.47
CA LEU A 750 43.40 27.59 44.13
C LEU A 750 43.46 27.96 45.63
N PRO A 751 42.33 28.35 46.27
CA PRO A 751 42.25 28.54 47.71
C PRO A 751 42.39 27.19 48.47
N PRO A 752 42.55 27.21 49.81
CA PRO A 752 42.60 26.00 50.63
C PRO A 752 41.51 24.97 50.27
N GLY A 753 41.91 23.71 50.14
CA GLY A 753 41.04 22.66 49.64
C GLY A 753 41.75 21.38 49.21
N ILE A 754 40.94 20.32 49.07
CA ILE A 754 41.32 19.01 48.53
C ILE A 754 40.56 18.85 47.21
N TYR A 755 41.25 18.94 46.08
CA TYR A 755 40.64 19.09 44.77
C TYR A 755 40.70 17.81 43.94
N HIS A 756 39.57 17.40 43.37
CA HIS A 756 39.54 16.49 42.23
C HIS A 756 39.61 17.29 40.93
N ILE A 757 40.57 16.97 40.06
CA ILE A 757 40.90 17.78 38.88
C ILE A 757 40.68 16.97 37.60
N GLN A 758 39.88 17.54 36.69
CA GLN A 758 39.56 16.98 35.38
C GLN A 758 40.01 17.95 34.28
N LEU A 759 40.69 17.46 33.24
CA LEU A 759 40.92 18.21 32.01
C LEU A 759 39.65 18.19 31.16
N ILE A 760 39.16 19.35 30.77
CA ILE A 760 38.12 19.54 29.77
C ILE A 760 38.79 19.96 28.46
N GLY A 761 38.71 19.11 27.44
CA GLY A 761 39.16 19.47 26.09
C GLY A 761 38.08 20.15 25.27
N SER A 762 38.50 20.76 24.16
CA SER A 762 37.67 21.33 23.07
C SER A 762 36.41 20.51 22.72
N ARG A 763 36.51 19.17 22.79
CA ARG A 763 35.47 18.17 22.47
C ARG A 763 34.54 17.83 23.66
N LYS A 764 34.61 18.58 24.77
CA LYS A 764 33.94 18.34 26.06
C LYS A 764 34.23 16.98 26.72
N LEU A 765 35.22 16.25 26.22
CA LEU A 765 35.72 15.04 26.87
C LEU A 765 36.42 15.43 28.17
N ARG A 766 35.94 14.87 29.30
CA ARG A 766 36.57 15.00 30.62
C ARG A 766 37.58 13.88 30.81
N HIS A 767 38.86 14.24 30.95
CA HIS A 767 39.92 13.31 31.35
C HIS A 767 40.26 13.56 32.82
N ASN A 768 40.07 12.55 33.67
CA ASN A 768 40.50 12.63 35.07
C ASN A 768 42.03 12.74 35.11
N LEU A 769 42.55 13.72 35.85
CA LEU A 769 43.99 13.90 36.05
C LEU A 769 44.42 13.37 37.44
N GLY A 770 43.54 13.46 38.43
CA GLY A 770 43.75 12.93 39.77
C GLY A 770 43.32 13.92 40.86
N TRP A 771 44.03 13.90 41.97
CA TRP A 771 43.74 14.71 43.15
C TRP A 771 44.93 15.58 43.56
N TRP A 772 44.66 16.81 44.01
CA TRP A 772 45.66 17.75 44.52
C TRP A 772 45.13 18.44 45.78
N CYS A 773 45.93 18.50 46.84
CA CYS A 773 45.62 19.24 48.07
C CYS A 773 46.53 20.47 48.18
N GLY A 774 45.92 21.64 48.38
CA GLY A 774 46.60 22.92 48.60
C GLY A 774 46.67 23.38 50.05
N SER A 775 45.89 22.75 50.94
CA SER A 775 45.83 23.07 52.37
C SER A 775 46.99 22.48 53.17
N ASN A 776 47.41 23.16 54.23
CA ASN A 776 47.98 22.52 55.42
C ASN A 776 46.85 21.93 56.29
N GLN A 777 47.19 21.13 57.30
CA GLN A 777 46.22 20.37 58.12
C GLN A 777 45.13 21.25 58.79
N ASN A 778 45.42 22.52 59.05
CA ASN A 778 44.52 23.47 59.70
C ASN A 778 43.95 24.55 58.75
N ASP A 779 44.23 24.47 57.44
CA ASP A 779 43.82 25.50 56.48
C ASP A 779 42.41 25.20 55.96
N LEU A 780 41.42 25.70 56.71
CA LEU A 780 40.01 25.72 56.30
C LEU A 780 39.76 26.76 55.18
N PRO A 781 38.75 26.55 54.33
CA PRO A 781 38.24 27.60 53.43
C PRO A 781 37.61 28.77 54.21
N ASP A 782 37.71 30.00 53.69
CA ASP A 782 37.16 31.21 54.33
C ASP A 782 35.65 31.09 54.65
N GLU A 783 34.92 30.28 53.88
CA GLU A 783 33.48 30.04 54.06
C GLU A 783 33.12 29.31 55.36
N THR A 784 34.06 28.64 56.04
CA THR A 784 33.80 28.01 57.34
C THR A 784 33.71 29.05 58.46
N LEU A 785 34.18 30.29 58.26
CA LEU A 785 34.17 31.35 59.27
C LEU A 785 32.76 31.83 59.63
N GLU A 786 31.78 31.57 58.76
CA GLU A 786 30.37 31.94 58.96
C GLU A 786 29.44 30.71 59.14
N ASN A 787 29.99 29.48 59.16
CA ASN A 787 29.20 28.25 59.18
C ASN A 787 29.88 27.11 59.99
N GLU A 788 29.39 26.88 61.21
CA GLU A 788 29.91 25.86 62.13
C GLU A 788 29.69 24.41 61.62
N ASP A 789 28.54 24.08 61.02
CA ASP A 789 28.29 22.75 60.41
C ASP A 789 29.30 22.46 59.26
N LEU A 790 29.74 23.49 58.53
CA LEU A 790 30.75 23.37 57.46
C LEU A 790 32.17 23.28 58.02
N ALA A 791 32.47 23.98 59.11
CA ALA A 791 33.73 23.84 59.83
C ALA A 791 33.91 22.41 60.37
N ASP A 792 32.90 21.88 61.09
CA ASP A 792 32.90 20.52 61.63
C ASP A 792 33.04 19.47 60.51
N TYR A 793 32.32 19.64 59.41
CA TYR A 793 32.49 18.81 58.22
C TYR A 793 33.93 18.83 57.69
N CYS A 794 34.52 20.01 57.51
CA CYS A 794 35.90 20.13 57.04
C CYS A 794 36.89 19.47 58.01
N TYR A 795 36.73 19.65 59.32
CA TYR A 795 37.56 18.97 60.32
C TYR A 795 37.42 17.44 60.24
N THR A 796 36.22 16.90 60.03
CA THR A 796 36.04 15.43 59.84
C THR A 796 36.65 14.88 58.55
N ILE A 797 37.07 15.72 57.59
CA ILE A 797 37.91 15.33 56.44
C ILE A 797 39.39 15.49 56.76
N LEU A 798 39.77 16.65 57.31
CA LEU A 798 41.17 17.07 57.49
C LEU A 798 41.89 16.32 58.62
N ASP A 799 41.17 15.91 59.66
CA ASP A 799 41.71 15.12 60.78
C ASP A 799 41.31 13.63 60.69
N ASN A 800 41.97 12.80 61.50
CA ASN A 800 41.78 11.35 61.57
C ASN A 800 40.52 10.93 62.36
N GLU A 801 39.48 11.78 62.32
CA GLU A 801 38.17 11.49 62.89
C GLU A 801 37.47 10.29 62.23
N SER A 802 36.52 9.69 62.94
CA SER A 802 35.94 8.40 62.52
C SER A 802 35.11 8.50 61.24
N VAL A 803 35.09 7.43 60.44
CA VAL A 803 34.23 7.31 59.24
C VAL A 803 32.75 7.52 59.60
N SER A 804 32.33 7.10 60.79
CA SER A 804 30.94 7.25 61.24
C SER A 804 30.58 8.68 61.66
N ASP A 805 31.57 9.53 61.94
CA ASP A 805 31.36 10.93 62.31
C ASP A 805 31.46 11.83 61.07
N PHE A 806 32.37 11.52 60.14
CA PHE A 806 32.35 12.08 58.78
C PHE A 806 31.00 11.89 58.07
N VAL A 807 30.42 10.68 58.11
CA VAL A 807 29.11 10.43 57.45
C VAL A 807 27.95 11.16 58.15
N LYS A 808 28.09 11.59 59.41
CA LYS A 808 27.09 12.43 60.11
C LYS A 808 27.21 13.92 59.78
N SER A 809 28.43 14.41 59.54
CA SER A 809 28.70 15.82 59.21
C SER A 809 28.52 16.13 57.73
N ALA A 810 28.73 15.15 56.84
CA ALA A 810 28.64 15.26 55.38
C ALA A 810 27.20 15.39 54.81
N LYS A 811 26.35 16.24 55.41
CA LYS A 811 24.94 16.47 55.06
C LYS A 811 24.73 17.34 53.79
N TYR A 812 25.65 17.28 52.83
CA TYR A 812 25.68 18.11 51.64
C TYR A 812 25.19 17.35 50.41
N ASP A 813 24.70 18.06 49.38
CA ASP A 813 24.31 17.43 48.13
C ASP A 813 25.54 17.10 47.27
N TYR A 814 25.70 15.83 46.90
CA TYR A 814 26.81 15.33 46.06
C TYR A 814 26.25 14.63 44.83
N ASP A 815 26.77 14.97 43.64
CA ASP A 815 26.61 14.13 42.46
C ASP A 815 27.28 12.75 42.73
N PRO A 816 26.51 11.66 42.83
CA PRO A 816 27.05 10.35 43.19
C PRO A 816 27.88 9.74 42.06
N TYR A 817 27.73 10.21 40.82
CA TYR A 817 28.56 9.79 39.67
C TYR A 817 29.87 10.55 39.63
N LEU A 818 29.87 11.86 39.91
CA LEU A 818 31.11 12.65 40.09
C LEU A 818 31.93 12.09 41.25
N LEU A 819 31.31 11.87 42.41
CA LEU A 819 31.96 11.35 43.60
C LEU A 819 32.51 9.93 43.41
N GLN A 820 31.74 9.03 42.77
CA GLN A 820 32.22 7.69 42.38
C GLN A 820 33.44 7.78 41.44
N THR A 821 33.37 8.65 40.42
CA THR A 821 34.46 8.87 39.46
C THR A 821 35.73 9.40 40.15
N ALA A 822 35.57 10.28 41.15
CA ALA A 822 36.67 10.81 41.93
C ALA A 822 37.28 9.77 42.90
N ILE A 823 36.47 8.88 43.48
CA ILE A 823 36.95 7.74 44.28
C ILE A 823 37.74 6.74 43.42
N ASP A 824 37.33 6.52 42.17
CA ASP A 824 38.02 5.61 41.27
C ASP A 824 39.34 6.18 40.72
N SER A 825 39.51 7.52 40.69
CA SER A 825 40.80 8.14 40.35
C SER A 825 41.87 7.94 41.42
N LEU A 826 41.51 7.91 42.72
CA LEU A 826 42.43 7.62 43.84
C LEU A 826 43.12 6.24 43.75
N LYS A 827 42.61 5.33 42.92
CA LYS A 827 43.14 3.97 42.75
C LYS A 827 44.19 3.86 41.63
N ASN A 828 44.04 4.67 40.59
CA ASN A 828 44.59 4.41 39.26
C ASN A 828 45.33 5.61 38.63
N LEU A 829 45.27 6.79 39.25
CA LEU A 829 45.83 8.04 38.72
C LEU A 829 46.75 8.71 39.75
N PRO A 830 47.76 9.48 39.30
CA PRO A 830 48.69 10.16 40.20
C PRO A 830 47.97 11.25 41.00
N PHE A 831 48.44 11.50 42.22
CA PHE A 831 47.90 12.51 43.13
C PHE A 831 49.03 13.29 43.80
N TYR A 832 48.70 14.45 44.37
CA TYR A 832 49.57 15.24 45.22
C TYR A 832 48.82 15.59 46.51
N LEU A 833 49.05 14.79 47.55
CA LEU A 833 48.41 14.91 48.86
C LEU A 833 49.52 14.89 49.94
N PRO A 834 49.43 15.73 50.98
CA PRO A 834 50.43 15.77 52.05
C PRO A 834 50.33 14.55 52.98
N GLU A 835 51.44 14.20 53.65
CA GLU A 835 51.57 12.95 54.43
C GLU A 835 50.57 12.79 55.59
N TRP A 836 50.01 13.89 56.10
CA TRP A 836 48.98 13.87 57.13
C TRP A 836 47.61 13.39 56.60
N LEU A 837 47.32 13.60 55.31
CA LEU A 837 46.05 13.23 54.68
C LEU A 837 46.07 11.77 54.22
N GLN A 838 45.77 10.85 55.14
CA GLN A 838 45.84 9.41 54.92
C GLN A 838 44.85 8.94 53.83
N ILE A 839 45.38 8.58 52.66
CA ILE A 839 44.61 8.26 51.44
C ILE A 839 43.60 7.11 51.66
N ASN A 840 43.96 6.09 52.44
CA ASN A 840 43.05 4.99 52.77
C ASN A 840 41.87 5.48 53.63
N SER A 841 42.15 6.31 54.65
CA SER A 841 41.12 6.93 55.50
C SER A 841 40.18 7.82 54.68
N LEU A 842 40.74 8.71 53.84
CA LEU A 842 39.95 9.55 52.92
C LEU A 842 39.08 8.70 51.99
N ARG A 843 39.64 7.63 51.40
CA ARG A 843 38.88 6.73 50.51
C ARG A 843 37.79 5.98 51.25
N GLU A 844 38.04 5.47 52.46
CA GLU A 844 37.04 4.78 53.29
C GLU A 844 35.90 5.73 53.68
N LYS A 845 36.23 6.97 54.11
CA LYS A 845 35.26 8.06 54.34
C LYS A 845 34.37 8.30 53.11
N LEU A 846 34.96 8.55 51.94
CA LEU A 846 34.20 8.83 50.71
C LEU A 846 33.40 7.61 50.19
N GLN A 847 33.90 6.38 50.37
CA GLN A 847 33.15 5.18 50.00
C GLN A 847 31.91 4.97 50.90
N ALA A 848 32.04 5.17 52.21
CA ALA A 848 30.90 5.08 53.14
C ALA A 848 29.83 6.15 52.87
N LEU A 849 30.22 7.37 52.53
CA LEU A 849 29.31 8.43 52.09
C LEU A 849 28.52 8.04 50.82
N VAL A 850 29.20 7.49 49.81
CA VAL A 850 28.56 7.00 48.58
C VAL A 850 27.58 5.86 48.87
N GLU A 851 27.85 5.00 49.84
CA GLU A 851 26.92 3.94 50.24
C GLU A 851 25.70 4.50 50.97
N ASN A 852 25.85 5.53 51.82
CA ASN A 852 24.74 6.20 52.49
C ASN A 852 23.82 6.93 51.49
N LEU A 853 24.38 7.70 50.56
CA LEU A 853 23.62 8.38 49.49
C LEU A 853 22.84 7.38 48.61
N LYS A 854 23.42 6.21 48.33
CA LYS A 854 22.75 5.11 47.59
C LYS A 854 21.65 4.40 48.38
N ILE A 855 21.54 4.63 49.69
CA ILE A 855 20.43 4.17 50.54
C ILE A 855 19.29 5.20 50.53
N GLU A 856 19.60 6.50 50.64
CA GLU A 856 18.58 7.57 50.58
C GLU A 856 17.92 7.68 49.20
N LEU A 857 18.68 7.53 48.12
CA LEU A 857 18.13 7.45 46.75
C LEU A 857 17.13 6.28 46.57
N LYS A 858 17.20 5.24 47.40
CA LYS A 858 16.24 4.12 47.37
C LYS A 858 15.01 4.35 48.23
N SER A 859 15.05 5.23 49.23
CA SER A 859 13.87 5.58 50.04
C SER A 859 13.05 6.67 49.36
N GLN A 860 13.69 7.70 48.81
CA GLN A 860 13.03 8.83 48.14
C GLN A 860 12.28 8.42 46.86
N ALA A 861 12.73 7.37 46.15
CA ALA A 861 12.10 6.84 44.93
C ALA A 861 10.67 6.29 45.12
N SER A 862 10.10 6.36 46.32
CA SER A 862 8.74 5.89 46.64
C SER A 862 7.64 6.97 46.60
N THR A 863 7.99 8.27 46.53
CA THR A 863 6.99 9.36 46.52
C THR A 863 7.45 10.62 45.79
N GLN A 864 7.13 10.73 44.50
CA GLN A 864 6.49 11.89 43.85
C GLN A 864 6.50 11.75 42.32
N GLU A 865 5.32 11.81 41.68
CA GLU A 865 5.20 12.29 40.31
C GLU A 865 5.36 13.82 40.33
N VAL A 866 5.96 14.44 39.29
CA VAL A 866 5.47 15.67 38.64
C VAL A 866 6.37 16.15 37.48
N THR A 867 5.71 16.58 36.39
CA THR A 867 6.15 17.35 35.20
C THR A 867 7.63 17.39 34.76
N ILE A 868 7.85 17.02 33.49
CA ILE A 868 8.91 17.62 32.66
C ILE A 868 8.52 19.07 32.33
N SER A 869 9.31 20.05 32.75
CA SER A 869 9.22 21.45 32.32
C SER A 869 10.42 21.82 31.43
N LYS A 870 10.24 22.78 30.53
CA LYS A 870 11.31 23.35 29.70
C LYS A 870 11.74 24.71 30.24
N VAL A 871 13.02 25.04 30.04
CA VAL A 871 13.56 26.29 29.45
C VAL A 871 14.89 26.67 30.12
N ALA A 872 15.93 26.78 29.30
CA ALA A 872 17.06 27.69 29.48
C ALA A 872 17.56 28.05 28.06
N ASN A 873 17.92 29.32 27.81
CA ASN A 873 18.20 29.80 26.46
C ASN A 873 19.23 30.96 26.46
N THR A 874 20.23 30.90 25.57
CA THR A 874 21.23 31.97 25.25
C THR A 874 22.12 32.48 26.40
N GLY A 875 23.37 32.89 26.20
CA GLY A 875 24.26 32.97 25.02
C GLY A 875 25.72 33.21 25.51
N ASN A 876 26.65 33.91 24.86
CA ASN A 876 26.76 34.56 23.53
C ASN A 876 28.20 35.18 23.47
N VAL A 877 28.96 35.35 22.37
CA VAL A 877 28.81 35.17 20.92
C VAL A 877 30.18 34.75 20.32
N ALA A 878 30.20 33.91 19.27
CA ALA A 878 31.18 34.02 18.16
C ALA A 878 30.37 34.26 16.88
N ALA A 879 30.77 35.20 16.03
CA ALA A 879 29.82 35.98 15.21
C ALA A 879 29.04 35.18 14.16
N THR A 880 27.82 34.75 14.51
CA THR A 880 26.78 34.30 13.57
C THR A 880 26.15 35.50 12.87
N GLN A 881 26.09 35.45 11.54
CA GLN A 881 25.47 36.53 10.76
C GLN A 881 23.95 36.32 10.69
N GLU A 882 23.22 37.00 11.58
CA GLU A 882 21.76 37.00 11.60
C GLU A 882 21.22 37.81 10.41
N ASN A 883 20.52 37.14 9.50
CA ASN A 883 19.99 37.75 8.28
C ASN A 883 18.47 37.90 8.39
N TRP A 884 17.98 39.07 7.99
CA TRP A 884 16.55 39.38 7.99
C TRP A 884 16.04 39.59 6.56
N LEU A 885 14.94 38.92 6.23
CA LEU A 885 14.28 38.99 4.91
C LEU A 885 12.83 39.43 5.06
N LEU A 886 12.49 40.53 4.41
CA LEU A 886 11.14 41.04 4.28
C LEU A 886 10.49 40.40 3.04
N ILE A 887 9.37 39.71 3.24
CA ILE A 887 8.52 39.17 2.17
C ILE A 887 7.32 40.09 1.99
N ARG A 888 7.10 40.60 0.77
CA ARG A 888 5.81 41.18 0.37
C ARG A 888 4.98 40.15 -0.38
N LEU A 889 3.71 40.03 -0.03
CA LEU A 889 2.79 39.06 -0.60
C LEU A 889 1.97 39.64 -1.76
N ARG A 890 1.61 38.78 -2.73
CA ARG A 890 0.73 39.15 -3.86
C ARG A 890 -0.71 39.43 -3.43
N ASN A 891 -1.12 38.95 -2.25
CA ASN A 891 -2.45 39.16 -1.71
C ASN A 891 -2.40 39.22 -0.17
N PRO A 892 -2.68 40.38 0.47
CA PRO A 892 -2.67 40.54 1.93
C PRO A 892 -3.55 39.52 2.66
N LYS A 893 -4.70 39.14 2.06
CA LYS A 893 -5.65 38.19 2.66
C LYS A 893 -5.11 36.77 2.79
N LYS A 894 -3.96 36.45 2.17
CA LYS A 894 -3.25 35.17 2.33
C LYS A 894 -2.12 35.19 3.38
N ARG A 895 -1.87 36.30 4.09
CA ARG A 895 -0.76 36.42 5.08
C ARG A 895 -0.70 35.25 6.06
N ASN A 896 -1.79 34.93 6.73
CA ASN A 896 -1.85 33.85 7.73
C ASN A 896 -1.76 32.44 7.10
N PHE A 897 -2.11 32.28 5.82
CA PHE A 897 -1.94 31.02 5.09
C PHE A 897 -0.47 30.79 4.72
N VAL A 898 0.21 31.81 4.20
CA VAL A 898 1.63 31.73 3.86
C VAL A 898 2.48 31.53 5.11
N TYR A 899 2.17 32.24 6.19
CA TYR A 899 2.79 32.02 7.51
C TYR A 899 2.70 30.56 7.95
N LYS A 900 1.50 29.94 7.91
CA LYS A 900 1.32 28.53 8.28
C LYS A 900 2.03 27.55 7.34
N GLN A 901 2.11 27.84 6.04
CA GLN A 901 2.89 27.00 5.12
C GLN A 901 4.38 27.01 5.49
N VAL A 902 4.92 28.17 5.85
CA VAL A 902 6.33 28.28 6.30
C VAL A 902 6.51 27.63 7.68
N GLU A 903 5.60 27.78 8.65
CA GLU A 903 5.63 27.01 9.92
C GLU A 903 5.66 25.50 9.68
N ILE A 904 4.86 24.98 8.75
CA ILE A 904 4.83 23.55 8.41
C ILE A 904 6.15 23.11 7.76
N MET A 905 6.77 23.95 6.92
CA MET A 905 8.11 23.68 6.36
C MET A 905 9.21 23.70 7.43
N ILE A 906 9.19 24.65 8.36
CA ILE A 906 10.08 24.71 9.53
C ILE A 906 9.90 23.45 10.41
N ALA A 907 8.65 23.02 10.64
CA ALA A 907 8.36 21.85 11.46
C ALA A 907 8.78 20.53 10.79
N LYS A 908 8.70 20.44 9.45
CA LYS A 908 9.09 19.25 8.67
C LYS A 908 10.61 19.15 8.41
N ASN A 909 11.37 20.24 8.48
CA ASN A 909 12.82 20.24 8.26
C ASN A 909 13.59 20.63 9.54
N HIS A 910 14.28 19.66 10.13
CA HIS A 910 15.07 19.84 11.35
C HIS A 910 16.16 20.93 11.24
N GLN A 911 16.75 21.16 10.06
CA GLN A 911 17.75 22.22 9.87
C GLN A 911 17.15 23.63 9.96
N LEU A 912 15.91 23.81 9.48
CA LEU A 912 15.20 25.09 9.56
C LEU A 912 14.74 25.37 11.01
N LYS A 913 14.30 24.34 11.73
CA LYS A 913 13.71 24.44 13.07
C LYS A 913 14.59 25.09 14.14
N ALA A 914 15.91 25.04 13.99
CA ALA A 914 16.87 25.68 14.89
C ALA A 914 17.39 27.05 14.37
N ASN A 915 17.17 27.37 13.09
CA ASN A 915 17.91 28.40 12.36
C ASN A 915 17.02 29.40 11.60
N LEU A 916 15.70 29.27 11.66
CA LEU A 916 14.74 30.08 10.92
C LEU A 916 13.49 30.36 11.79
N SER A 917 13.22 31.63 12.03
CA SER A 917 12.02 32.16 12.70
C SER A 917 11.21 33.02 11.72
N ILE A 918 9.87 32.94 11.78
CA ILE A 918 8.96 33.74 10.98
C ILE A 918 8.07 34.60 11.87
N HIS A 919 7.93 35.88 11.53
CA HIS A 919 7.30 36.91 12.34
C HIS A 919 6.20 37.64 11.54
N ILE A 920 5.09 37.97 12.20
CA ILE A 920 3.97 38.74 11.60
C ILE A 920 3.95 40.16 12.17
N PRO A 921 4.15 41.22 11.36
CA PRO A 921 3.96 42.61 11.77
C PRO A 921 2.54 42.90 12.28
N GLN A 922 2.44 43.59 13.42
CA GLN A 922 1.16 43.78 14.13
C GLN A 922 0.25 44.81 13.44
N LEU A 923 0.80 45.91 12.90
CA LEU A 923 -0.02 46.92 12.22
C LEU A 923 -0.68 46.44 10.93
N PHE A 924 -1.88 46.97 10.70
CA PHE A 924 -2.66 46.76 9.49
C PHE A 924 -1.99 47.30 8.21
N ILE A 925 -1.14 48.33 8.33
CA ILE A 925 -0.36 48.88 7.19
C ILE A 925 0.69 47.91 6.66
N PHE A 926 1.02 46.85 7.40
CA PHE A 926 1.95 45.78 7.02
C PHE A 926 1.20 44.46 6.75
N SER A 927 -0.09 44.53 6.39
CA SER A 927 -0.94 43.36 6.13
C SER A 927 -0.54 42.55 4.89
N ASP A 928 0.32 43.08 4.01
CA ASP A 928 0.99 42.36 2.92
C ASP A 928 2.35 41.76 3.29
N ILE A 929 2.89 42.05 4.48
CA ILE A 929 4.28 41.74 4.85
C ILE A 929 4.38 40.55 5.82
N LEU A 930 5.38 39.71 5.60
CA LEU A 930 5.94 38.76 6.59
C LEU A 930 7.44 39.05 6.75
N LEU A 931 7.98 38.87 7.95
CA LEU A 931 9.42 38.97 8.22
C LEU A 931 9.98 37.58 8.56
N LEU A 932 11.17 37.30 8.03
CA LEU A 932 11.96 36.12 8.34
C LEU A 932 13.26 36.55 8.99
N GLU A 933 13.60 35.88 10.08
CA GLU A 933 14.89 35.91 10.75
C GLU A 933 15.54 34.55 10.49
N TYR A 934 16.77 34.53 9.99
CA TYR A 934 17.46 33.25 9.76
C TYR A 934 18.98 33.34 9.90
N LYS A 935 19.59 32.18 10.18
CA LYS A 935 21.02 32.02 10.52
C LYS A 935 21.56 30.85 9.69
N ASN A 936 22.77 30.99 9.13
CA ASN A 936 23.50 29.94 8.40
C ASN A 936 22.83 29.26 7.16
N ILE A 937 21.63 29.67 6.73
CA ILE A 937 20.97 29.16 5.51
C ILE A 937 21.42 29.94 4.28
N LYS A 938 22.05 29.28 3.29
CA LYS A 938 22.52 29.94 2.05
C LYS A 938 21.37 30.38 1.12
N ASP A 939 20.46 29.46 0.80
CA ASP A 939 19.37 29.69 -0.17
C ASP A 939 17.98 29.66 0.46
N ILE A 940 17.72 30.61 1.38
CA ILE A 940 16.45 30.76 2.09
C ILE A 940 15.22 30.76 1.16
N LYS A 941 15.38 31.22 -0.09
CA LYS A 941 14.32 31.35 -1.10
C LYS A 941 13.75 30.01 -1.59
N ILE A 942 14.51 28.92 -1.50
CA ILE A 942 14.05 27.58 -1.93
C ILE A 942 12.98 27.05 -0.95
N TYR A 943 13.04 27.43 0.32
CA TYR A 943 12.13 26.97 1.39
C TYR A 943 10.89 27.86 1.55
N LEU A 944 10.54 28.67 0.53
CA LEU A 944 9.46 29.66 0.59
C LEU A 944 8.48 29.49 -0.58
N PRO A 945 7.15 29.60 -0.36
CA PRO A 945 6.15 29.37 -1.40
C PRO A 945 6.05 30.56 -2.37
N GLN A 946 6.97 30.59 -3.34
CA GLN A 946 7.19 31.69 -4.30
C GLN A 946 5.93 32.16 -5.04
N GLU A 947 4.95 31.28 -5.26
CA GLU A 947 3.67 31.58 -5.90
C GLU A 947 2.84 32.66 -5.18
N TYR A 948 3.01 32.84 -3.86
CA TYR A 948 2.34 33.90 -3.08
C TYR A 948 3.20 35.15 -2.89
N ILE A 949 4.48 35.09 -3.25
CA ILE A 949 5.46 36.14 -3.00
C ILE A 949 5.49 37.11 -4.18
N LYS A 950 5.36 38.40 -3.88
CA LYS A 950 5.50 39.50 -4.84
C LYS A 950 6.96 39.93 -4.94
N GLU A 951 7.62 40.06 -3.79
CA GLU A 951 8.93 40.70 -3.66
C GLU A 951 9.62 40.22 -2.37
N MET A 952 10.95 40.19 -2.37
CA MET A 952 11.79 39.78 -1.23
C MET A 952 12.97 40.73 -1.09
N GLU A 953 13.09 41.37 0.06
CA GLU A 953 14.05 42.44 0.34
C GLU A 953 14.87 42.09 1.59
N TYR A 954 16.20 42.22 1.54
CA TYR A 954 17.05 42.05 2.72
C TYR A 954 17.02 43.34 3.54
N VAL A 955 16.70 43.23 4.83
CA VAL A 955 16.56 44.37 5.74
C VAL A 955 17.55 44.27 6.90
N THR A 956 17.91 45.41 7.50
CA THR A 956 18.74 45.37 8.71
C THR A 956 17.92 44.91 9.91
N TYR A 957 18.58 44.37 10.94
CA TYR A 957 17.95 44.07 12.24
C TYR A 957 17.14 45.28 12.77
N ASN A 958 17.72 46.49 12.69
CA ASN A 958 17.07 47.71 13.16
C ASN A 958 15.78 48.05 12.38
N ASP A 959 15.72 47.72 11.09
CA ASP A 959 14.54 48.00 10.26
C ASP A 959 13.47 46.91 10.39
N ALA A 960 13.88 45.64 10.54
CA ALA A 960 12.97 44.56 10.93
C ALA A 960 12.32 44.85 12.29
N GLN A 961 13.09 45.28 13.29
CA GLN A 961 12.56 45.65 14.61
C GLN A 961 11.63 46.89 14.54
N LYS A 962 11.86 47.86 13.65
CA LYS A 962 10.89 48.95 13.42
C LYS A 962 9.56 48.42 12.85
N ILE A 963 9.59 47.41 11.97
CA ILE A 963 8.40 46.85 11.32
C ILE A 963 7.63 45.89 12.25
N LEU A 964 8.29 45.31 13.25
CA LEU A 964 7.64 44.46 14.26
C LEU A 964 7.07 45.25 15.45
N ASN A 965 7.72 46.34 15.87
CA ASN A 965 7.38 47.08 17.09
C ASN A 965 6.65 48.42 16.87
N ASN A 966 6.41 48.83 15.61
CA ASN A 966 5.41 49.85 15.28
C ASN A 966 4.12 49.15 14.85
#